data_AF-A0A1U7W5R7-F1
#
_entry.id   AF-A0A1U7W5R7-F1
#
_cell.length_a   1.000
_cell.length_b   1.000
_cell.length_c   1.000
_cell.angle_alpha   90.00
_cell.angle_beta   90.00
_cell.angle_gamma   90.00
#
_symmetry.space_group_name_H-M   'P 1'
#
loop_
_entity.id
_entity.type
_entity.pdbx_description
1 polymer ?
#
loop_
_entity_poly.entity_id
_entity_poly.type
_entity_poly.pdbx_seq_one_letter_code
_entity_poly.pdbx_strand_id
1 'polypeptide(L)'
;MVFAVGTKFNIDQLDVHQVRTYHEKERQDMHKILEKYVLICGRAGVRADKLVVEMDSIEKGIVELVSQRGIGKLVMGAAANKCYSKKMTDLRSKKAIYVRLQAPTFCCIWFVCKGNLVYTRESKSERPNTDSVSPSIPVSPENDTVLRSRSVTEGYNEQVGLRGPFNEYRRVASDNHRIIFSGPTSGGTLRANFPSMSSDRSPSVASRFSSSSYGEMVGDSPTISLARTEGNDTAIDSSTLHHFIPGHHQPSSPSIQAESLNDEPAGSMNDELLDRLEQYVAEAEDARREAFEESIKRRKAEKDAIEARRRAKASETIYADELRQRRDIEEALAKGKEEANQMKSKLNKMLADLQAAQAQTSSLEHQLLNSDTTVQELEQKMFSAVDLLQKYRKERDELQVERDDALNIAEALRKQHSNGSSTTSAFVLFAEFYFHEIEEATRRFDPALKIGEGGYGSIYRGLLRHTHVAIKMLHPHSSQGPSEFQQEVNILSKLRHPNIVTLIGACPEAWALVYEYLPNGSLEDRLTCKDNTPPLSWQTRIRVASELCSALIFLHSCTARGIIHGDLKPANILLDANFVSKLSDFGICRVLSEDEFSEKSTSLCYRTDPKGTFAYLDPEFLDTGELTPKSDVYSFGIILLRLLTGRPALGIKNEVQYALDKGNLKDLLDPTAGDWPFVQAKQLAHLAMNCCEKNGRLRPELSSEVWKVLEPMRASCGASSFRMGSEERCEIPSYFICPIFQETMQDPVVAADGFTYEAEALRGWLDSGHDTSPMTNLALSNTNLVPNHALRSAIQEWLQQH
;
A
#
# COMPACT_ATOMS: atom_id res chain seq x y z
N MET A 1 20.54 20.34 13.92
CA MET A 1 19.75 20.19 12.68
C MET A 1 18.31 20.52 13.01
N VAL A 2 17.62 21.24 12.12
CA VAL A 2 16.20 21.61 12.24
C VAL A 2 15.42 20.92 11.12
N PHE A 3 14.20 20.46 11.40
CA PHE A 3 13.30 19.85 10.42
C PHE A 3 12.19 20.83 10.01
N ALA A 4 12.27 21.32 8.77
CA ALA A 4 11.23 22.10 8.13
C ALA A 4 10.98 21.54 6.72
N VAL A 5 9.71 21.42 6.33
CA VAL A 5 9.24 21.07 4.97
C VAL A 5 10.06 19.95 4.31
N GLY A 6 10.18 18.80 4.99
CA GLY A 6 10.79 17.57 4.45
C GLY A 6 12.31 17.59 4.22
N THR A 7 13.00 18.70 4.47
CA THR A 7 14.45 18.86 4.22
C THR A 7 15.22 19.06 5.52
N LYS A 8 16.52 18.71 5.50
CA LYS A 8 17.42 18.82 6.66
C LYS A 8 18.30 20.07 6.53
N PHE A 9 18.14 21.00 7.45
CA PHE A 9 19.01 22.18 7.53
C PHE A 9 20.09 21.99 8.60
N ASN A 10 21.32 22.39 8.28
CA ASN A 10 22.36 22.52 9.29
C ASN A 10 22.08 23.77 10.15
N ILE A 11 22.44 23.73 11.43
CA ILE A 11 22.12 24.83 12.36
C ILE A 11 22.87 26.11 12.00
N ASP A 12 24.09 25.97 11.48
CA ASP A 12 24.99 27.08 11.10
C ASP A 12 24.48 27.90 9.87
N GLN A 13 23.33 27.53 9.30
CA GLN A 13 22.71 28.16 8.13
C GLN A 13 21.36 28.81 8.43
N LEU A 14 20.94 28.85 9.70
CA LEU A 14 19.65 29.40 10.14
C LEU A 14 19.85 30.61 11.04
N ASP A 15 18.93 31.57 10.94
CA ASP A 15 18.93 32.73 11.82
C ASP A 15 18.61 32.34 13.29
N VAL A 16 19.25 33.03 14.23
CA VAL A 16 19.16 32.78 15.67
C VAL A 16 17.73 32.99 16.19
N HIS A 17 16.94 33.88 15.58
CA HIS A 17 15.52 34.00 15.92
C HIS A 17 14.76 32.75 15.48
N GLN A 18 14.93 32.30 14.23
CA GLN A 18 14.24 31.12 13.67
C GLN A 18 14.54 29.83 14.45
N VAL A 19 15.81 29.61 14.83
CA VAL A 19 16.20 28.46 15.68
C VAL A 19 15.51 28.53 17.04
N ARG A 20 15.38 29.73 17.63
CA ARG A 20 14.66 29.94 18.90
C ARG A 20 13.16 29.68 18.74
N THR A 21 12.51 30.16 17.68
CA THR A 21 11.08 29.92 17.42
C THR A 21 10.80 28.42 17.21
N TYR A 22 11.71 27.70 16.55
CA TYR A 22 11.60 26.26 16.33
C TYR A 22 11.70 25.47 17.65
N HIS A 23 12.72 25.73 18.48
CA HIS A 23 12.85 25.03 19.77
C HIS A 23 11.73 25.39 20.76
N GLU A 24 11.22 26.62 20.73
CA GLU A 24 10.06 26.99 21.54
C GLU A 24 8.80 26.21 21.11
N LYS A 25 8.60 26.01 19.80
CA LYS A 25 7.54 25.13 19.31
C LYS A 25 7.74 23.67 19.71
N GLU A 26 8.96 23.13 19.61
CA GLU A 26 9.27 21.77 20.08
C GLU A 26 8.97 21.61 21.59
N ARG A 27 9.29 22.61 22.41
CA ARG A 27 8.91 22.61 23.84
C ARG A 27 7.40 22.63 24.03
N GLN A 28 6.65 23.43 23.26
CA GLN A 28 5.19 23.50 23.39
C GLN A 28 4.51 22.18 22.99
N ASP A 29 4.92 21.57 21.87
CA ASP A 29 4.41 20.27 21.45
C ASP A 29 4.79 19.16 22.46
N MET A 30 6.00 19.20 23.04
CA MET A 30 6.41 18.30 24.13
C MET A 30 5.55 18.48 25.40
N HIS A 31 5.31 19.71 25.87
CA HIS A 31 4.48 19.97 27.06
C HIS A 31 3.05 19.45 26.86
N LYS A 32 2.47 19.69 25.68
CA LYS A 32 1.14 19.20 25.28
C LYS A 32 1.03 17.66 25.23
N ILE A 33 2.15 16.96 25.00
CA ILE A 33 2.23 15.50 25.11
C ILE A 33 2.35 15.06 26.57
N LEU A 34 3.24 15.68 27.36
CA LEU A 34 3.44 15.36 28.77
C LEU A 34 2.18 15.60 29.62
N GLU A 35 1.37 16.60 29.28
CA GLU A 35 0.08 16.88 29.95
C GLU A 35 -0.95 15.77 29.77
N LYS A 36 -0.98 15.13 28.61
CA LYS A 36 -1.83 13.94 28.40
C LYS A 36 -1.40 12.79 29.31
N TYR A 37 -0.09 12.58 29.48
CA TYR A 37 0.42 11.56 30.39
C TYR A 37 0.14 11.87 31.86
N VAL A 38 0.34 13.11 32.31
CA VAL A 38 -0.03 13.52 33.69
C VAL A 38 -1.53 13.36 33.93
N LEU A 39 -2.39 13.70 32.96
CA LEU A 39 -3.84 13.48 33.06
C LEU A 39 -4.22 12.00 33.13
N ILE A 40 -3.52 11.12 32.38
CA ILE A 40 -3.70 9.66 32.46
C ILE A 40 -3.29 9.14 33.84
N CYS A 41 -2.14 9.57 34.36
CA CYS A 41 -1.69 9.22 35.72
C CYS A 41 -2.69 9.69 36.78
N GLY A 42 -3.17 10.93 36.71
CA GLY A 42 -4.17 11.47 37.63
C GLY A 42 -5.49 10.70 37.60
N ARG A 43 -5.98 10.29 36.42
CA ARG A 43 -7.15 9.41 36.27
C ARG A 43 -6.94 8.02 36.88
N ALA A 44 -5.70 7.54 36.93
CA ALA A 44 -5.31 6.30 37.60
C ALA A 44 -4.98 6.48 39.11
N GLY A 45 -5.24 7.65 39.70
CA GLY A 45 -4.92 7.96 41.10
C GLY A 45 -3.43 8.20 41.39
N VAL A 46 -2.59 8.25 40.36
CA VAL A 46 -1.14 8.41 40.47
C VAL A 46 -0.76 9.89 40.34
N ARG A 47 -0.17 10.47 41.40
CA ARG A 47 0.50 11.78 41.32
C ARG A 47 1.77 11.63 40.49
N ALA A 48 1.92 12.44 39.44
CA ALA A 48 3.04 12.37 38.50
C ALA A 48 3.54 13.76 38.12
N ASP A 49 4.83 14.02 38.33
CA ASP A 49 5.49 15.28 38.02
C ASP A 49 6.15 15.26 36.64
N LYS A 50 6.21 16.43 35.98
CA LYS A 50 6.91 16.60 34.71
C LYS A 50 8.40 16.89 34.98
N LEU A 51 9.31 16.15 34.34
CA LEU A 51 10.74 16.45 34.37
C LEU A 51 11.27 16.57 32.94
N VAL A 52 12.02 17.64 32.67
CA VAL A 52 12.62 17.96 31.37
C VAL A 52 14.10 18.26 31.59
N VAL A 53 14.96 17.72 30.73
CA VAL A 53 16.41 18.00 30.70
C VAL A 53 16.85 18.08 29.24
N GLU A 54 17.69 19.07 28.92
CA GLU A 54 18.22 19.30 27.58
C GLU A 54 19.66 18.75 27.52
N MET A 55 19.92 17.77 26.64
CA MET A 55 21.20 17.04 26.51
C MET A 55 21.45 16.64 25.06
N ASP A 56 22.73 16.65 24.63
CA ASP A 56 23.16 16.25 23.27
C ASP A 56 22.81 14.79 22.92
N SER A 57 22.65 13.93 23.93
CA SER A 57 22.32 12.51 23.80
C SER A 57 21.24 12.13 24.81
N ILE A 58 20.11 11.66 24.29
CA ILE A 58 18.92 11.27 25.08
C ILE A 58 19.24 10.06 25.98
N GLU A 59 19.94 9.06 25.44
CA GLU A 59 20.36 7.88 26.19
C GLU A 59 21.41 8.16 27.27
N LYS A 60 22.26 9.19 27.11
CA LYS A 60 23.08 9.71 28.22
C LYS A 60 22.24 10.44 29.27
N GLY A 61 21.38 11.37 28.84
CA GLY A 61 20.52 12.14 29.76
C GLY A 61 19.61 11.28 30.64
N ILE A 62 19.10 10.15 30.12
CA ILE A 62 18.34 9.18 30.91
C ILE A 62 19.22 8.51 31.99
N VAL A 63 20.43 8.08 31.65
CA VAL A 63 21.38 7.45 32.61
C VAL A 63 21.80 8.44 33.69
N GLU A 64 22.07 9.69 33.30
CA GLU A 64 22.43 10.76 34.23
C GLU A 64 21.26 11.12 35.16
N LEU A 65 20.03 11.23 34.65
CA LEU A 65 18.83 11.43 35.48
C LEU A 65 18.61 10.30 36.50
N VAL A 66 18.77 9.03 36.09
CA VAL A 66 18.66 7.88 37.00
C VAL A 66 19.69 7.98 38.12
N SER A 67 20.90 8.43 37.79
CA SER A 67 22.02 8.60 38.74
C SER A 67 21.78 9.76 39.70
N GLN A 68 21.53 10.97 39.18
CA GLN A 68 21.35 12.20 39.98
C GLN A 68 20.10 12.18 40.88
N ARG A 69 19.04 11.45 40.48
CA ARG A 69 17.76 11.40 41.21
C ARG A 69 17.52 10.08 41.94
N GLY A 70 18.48 9.16 41.96
CA GLY A 70 18.38 7.88 42.67
C GLY A 70 17.20 7.02 42.20
N ILE A 71 16.91 7.00 40.90
CA ILE A 71 15.70 6.35 40.35
C ILE A 71 15.83 4.82 40.45
N GLY A 72 15.33 4.24 41.54
CA GLY A 72 15.37 2.79 41.78
C GLY A 72 14.47 1.95 40.85
N LYS A 73 13.49 2.58 40.17
CA LYS A 73 12.54 1.92 39.27
C LYS A 73 12.28 2.77 38.02
N LEU A 74 12.59 2.24 36.83
CA LEU A 74 12.40 2.91 35.54
C LEU A 74 11.58 2.03 34.58
N VAL A 75 10.61 2.63 33.87
CA VAL A 75 9.89 1.96 32.78
C VAL A 75 10.17 2.71 31.48
N MET A 76 10.57 2.01 30.42
CA MET A 76 10.92 2.65 29.13
C MET A 76 10.61 1.80 27.90
N GLY A 77 10.55 2.43 26.72
CA GLY A 77 10.25 1.75 25.45
C GLY A 77 11.39 0.85 24.94
N ALA A 78 11.08 -0.41 24.61
CA ALA A 78 12.04 -1.40 24.13
C ALA A 78 12.42 -1.25 22.64
N ALA A 79 11.48 -0.79 21.81
CA ALA A 79 11.56 -0.77 20.35
C ALA A 79 12.04 0.58 19.79
N ALA A 80 12.69 0.54 18.63
CA ALA A 80 12.92 1.72 17.79
C ALA A 80 11.69 2.01 16.90
N ASN A 81 11.57 3.24 16.40
CA ASN A 81 10.39 3.77 15.69
C ASN A 81 9.92 3.01 14.43
N LYS A 82 10.62 1.95 14.00
CA LYS A 82 10.28 1.11 12.84
C LYS A 82 10.11 -0.38 13.17
N CYS A 83 10.15 -0.79 14.45
CA CYS A 83 10.30 -2.21 14.85
C CYS A 83 9.27 -2.69 15.90
N TYR A 84 8.00 -2.29 15.78
CA TYR A 84 6.97 -2.55 16.81
C TYR A 84 6.12 -3.83 16.56
N SER A 85 6.63 -5.00 16.94
CA SER A 85 5.86 -6.26 16.95
C SER A 85 5.30 -6.58 18.35
N LYS A 86 4.12 -7.21 18.44
CA LYS A 86 3.62 -7.84 19.69
C LYS A 86 4.42 -9.09 20.07
N LYS A 87 5.11 -9.74 19.11
CA LYS A 87 5.96 -10.93 19.29
C LYS A 87 7.44 -10.58 19.57
N MET A 88 7.76 -9.42 20.14
CA MET A 88 9.15 -8.99 20.34
C MET A 88 9.68 -9.44 21.71
N THR A 89 10.71 -10.31 21.70
CA THR A 89 11.41 -10.84 22.89
C THR A 89 12.61 -10.01 23.33
N ASP A 90 13.18 -9.19 22.43
CA ASP A 90 14.50 -8.58 22.62
C ASP A 90 14.51 -7.07 22.43
N LEU A 91 15.47 -6.40 23.09
CA LEU A 91 15.69 -4.96 22.94
C LEU A 91 16.27 -4.63 21.56
N ARG A 92 15.52 -3.89 20.74
CA ARG A 92 15.95 -3.45 19.40
C ARG A 92 16.29 -1.96 19.31
N SER A 93 15.96 -1.17 20.32
CA SER A 93 16.34 0.25 20.38
C SER A 93 17.77 0.42 20.88
N LYS A 94 18.65 1.09 20.10
CA LYS A 94 20.01 1.46 20.53
C LYS A 94 20.00 2.22 21.86
N LYS A 95 18.98 3.06 22.10
CA LYS A 95 18.80 3.81 23.35
C LYS A 95 18.46 2.88 24.52
N ALA A 96 17.55 1.92 24.32
CA ALA A 96 17.19 0.94 25.33
C ALA A 96 18.38 0.03 25.71
N ILE A 97 19.16 -0.40 24.70
CA ILE A 97 20.38 -1.19 24.91
C ILE A 97 21.41 -0.38 25.70
N TYR A 98 21.64 0.90 25.36
CA TYR A 98 22.55 1.78 26.09
C TYR A 98 22.12 1.95 27.55
N VAL A 99 20.85 2.32 27.80
CA VAL A 99 20.33 2.51 29.17
C VAL A 99 20.37 1.20 29.97
N ARG A 100 20.07 0.03 29.36
CA ARG A 100 20.24 -1.28 30.01
C ARG A 100 21.67 -1.50 30.51
N LEU A 101 22.67 -1.12 29.72
CA LEU A 101 24.08 -1.37 30.01
C LEU A 101 24.70 -0.31 30.94
N GLN A 102 24.25 0.95 30.86
CA GLN A 102 24.94 2.09 31.47
C GLN A 102 24.20 2.73 32.67
N ALA A 103 22.90 2.45 32.87
CA ALA A 103 22.20 2.94 34.07
C ALA A 103 22.72 2.26 35.35
N PRO A 104 22.83 2.97 36.49
CA PRO A 104 23.30 2.40 37.77
C PRO A 104 22.67 1.07 38.18
N THR A 105 23.44 0.20 38.84
CA THR A 105 23.04 -1.17 39.24
C THR A 105 21.86 -1.22 40.22
N PHE A 106 21.63 -0.15 40.99
CA PHE A 106 20.47 -0.03 41.87
C PHE A 106 19.13 0.19 41.13
N CYS A 107 19.17 0.57 39.84
CA CYS A 107 17.97 0.86 39.06
C CYS A 107 17.40 -0.41 38.42
N CYS A 108 16.20 -0.83 38.86
CA CYS A 108 15.44 -1.87 38.18
C CYS A 108 14.72 -1.26 36.97
N ILE A 109 14.84 -1.88 35.78
CA ILE A 109 14.34 -1.33 34.52
C ILE A 109 13.42 -2.31 33.80
N TRP A 110 12.17 -1.90 33.56
CA TRP A 110 11.21 -2.63 32.72
C TRP A 110 11.15 -2.03 31.32
N PHE A 111 11.35 -2.87 30.30
CA PHE A 111 11.32 -2.47 28.90
C PHE A 111 10.03 -2.96 28.25
N VAL A 112 9.20 -2.04 27.77
CA VAL A 112 7.84 -2.33 27.28
C VAL A 112 7.66 -2.01 25.78
N CYS A 113 6.74 -2.72 25.13
CA CYS A 113 6.36 -2.49 23.72
C CYS A 113 4.89 -2.87 23.48
N LYS A 114 4.05 -1.92 23.03
CA LYS A 114 2.62 -2.14 22.71
C LYS A 114 1.84 -2.87 23.84
N GLY A 115 2.07 -2.46 25.10
CA GLY A 115 1.45 -3.05 26.29
C GLY A 115 2.20 -4.25 26.87
N ASN A 116 3.00 -4.96 26.07
CA ASN A 116 3.73 -6.14 26.52
C ASN A 116 5.05 -5.74 27.22
N LEU A 117 5.38 -6.44 28.31
CA LEU A 117 6.73 -6.45 28.89
C LEU A 117 7.65 -7.30 27.98
N VAL A 118 8.76 -6.71 27.54
CA VAL A 118 9.74 -7.36 26.65
C VAL A 118 10.91 -7.91 27.45
N TYR A 119 11.43 -7.12 28.40
CA TYR A 119 12.62 -7.48 29.17
C TYR A 119 12.63 -6.72 30.50
N THR A 120 13.15 -7.35 31.56
CA THR A 120 13.40 -6.70 32.86
C THR A 120 14.89 -6.79 33.18
N ARG A 121 15.48 -5.67 33.58
CA ARG A 121 16.82 -5.62 34.18
C ARG A 121 16.65 -5.42 35.69
N GLU A 122 16.87 -6.47 36.47
CA GLU A 122 16.76 -6.40 37.92
C GLU A 122 17.84 -5.50 38.55
N SER A 123 17.49 -4.87 39.67
CA SER A 123 18.42 -4.08 40.49
C SER A 123 19.31 -4.99 41.33
N LYS A 124 20.63 -4.93 41.14
CA LYS A 124 21.58 -5.60 42.02
C LYS A 124 21.78 -4.75 43.27
N SER A 125 21.08 -5.09 44.35
CA SER A 125 21.34 -4.53 45.67
C SER A 125 22.57 -5.20 46.26
N GLU A 126 23.68 -4.47 46.33
CA GLU A 126 24.75 -4.81 47.25
C GLU A 126 24.23 -4.60 48.68
N ARG A 127 24.14 -5.67 49.46
CA ARG A 127 24.12 -5.58 50.92
C ARG A 127 25.58 -5.68 51.38
N PRO A 128 26.09 -4.75 52.20
CA PRO A 128 27.39 -4.94 52.83
C PRO A 128 27.42 -6.22 53.67
N ASN A 129 28.54 -6.92 53.64
CA ASN A 129 28.74 -8.09 54.51
C ASN A 129 28.86 -7.65 55.98
N THR A 130 28.14 -8.33 56.86
CA THR A 130 28.42 -8.42 58.31
C THR A 130 28.17 -9.85 58.74
N ASP A 131 29.06 -10.40 59.56
CA ASP A 131 29.32 -11.84 59.64
C ASP A 131 28.30 -12.70 60.40
N SER A 132 28.52 -14.01 60.27
CA SER A 132 28.41 -15.07 61.30
C SER A 132 27.31 -16.15 61.18
N VAL A 133 27.80 -17.39 61.00
CA VAL A 133 27.41 -18.64 61.67
C VAL A 133 25.95 -19.15 61.55
N SER A 134 25.81 -20.32 60.89
CA SER A 134 24.72 -21.31 61.08
C SER A 134 25.14 -22.33 62.18
N PRO A 135 24.25 -23.11 62.86
CA PRO A 135 22.91 -23.61 62.47
C PRO A 135 21.79 -23.19 63.48
N SER A 136 20.53 -23.69 63.55
CA SER A 136 19.97 -25.02 63.23
C SER A 136 18.42 -25.10 63.05
N ILE A 137 18.00 -26.13 62.29
CA ILE A 137 16.72 -26.89 62.26
C ILE A 137 15.86 -26.98 63.56
N PRO A 138 14.55 -27.38 63.52
CA PRO A 138 13.51 -27.30 62.45
C PRO A 138 12.06 -26.95 62.98
N VAL A 139 11.02 -27.22 62.16
CA VAL A 139 9.57 -27.45 62.46
C VAL A 139 8.57 -26.27 62.33
N SER A 140 7.37 -26.64 61.83
CA SER A 140 6.13 -25.91 61.51
C SER A 140 5.11 -25.97 62.70
N PRO A 141 3.77 -25.69 62.61
CA PRO A 141 2.93 -25.31 61.45
C PRO A 141 1.83 -24.22 61.68
N GLU A 142 1.17 -23.86 60.57
CA GLU A 142 -0.27 -23.59 60.35
C GLU A 142 -1.09 -22.52 61.13
N ASN A 143 -2.12 -22.03 60.40
CA ASN A 143 -3.35 -21.33 60.82
C ASN A 143 -3.22 -19.88 61.38
N ASP A 144 -4.19 -18.98 61.18
CA ASP A 144 -5.43 -19.04 60.38
C ASP A 144 -5.82 -17.69 59.74
N THR A 145 -6.84 -17.78 58.88
CA THR A 145 -7.59 -16.76 58.14
C THR A 145 -8.23 -15.69 59.04
N VAL A 146 -8.37 -14.44 58.55
CA VAL A 146 -9.63 -13.65 58.55
C VAL A 146 -9.44 -12.26 57.88
N LEU A 147 -10.44 -11.80 57.12
CA LEU A 147 -10.54 -10.45 56.52
C LEU A 147 -10.87 -9.39 57.61
N ARG A 148 -10.66 -8.08 57.45
CA ARG A 148 -11.28 -7.20 56.43
C ARG A 148 -10.84 -5.74 56.65
N SER A 149 -10.85 -4.90 55.62
CA SER A 149 -10.45 -3.48 55.73
C SER A 149 -11.50 -2.50 55.20
N ARG A 150 -11.59 -1.33 55.84
CA ARG A 150 -12.28 -0.08 55.43
C ARG A 150 -11.72 1.07 56.30
N SER A 151 -11.62 2.34 55.89
CA SER A 151 -11.66 3.01 54.57
C SER A 151 -11.55 4.54 54.73
N VAL A 152 -11.02 5.28 53.72
CA VAL A 152 -11.30 6.74 53.46
C VAL A 152 -10.63 7.71 54.49
N THR A 153 -10.28 9.01 54.26
CA THR A 153 -10.70 10.08 53.30
C THR A 153 -9.57 11.01 52.78
N GLU A 154 -9.97 11.97 51.92
CA GLU A 154 -9.31 13.17 51.34
C GLU A 154 -9.02 14.30 52.37
N GLY A 155 -8.41 15.48 52.07
CA GLY A 155 -7.81 16.08 50.85
C GLY A 155 -7.48 17.59 51.00
N TYR A 156 -6.98 18.26 49.94
CA TYR A 156 -6.81 19.75 49.79
C TYR A 156 -5.77 20.43 50.75
N ASN A 157 -5.32 21.71 50.71
CA ASN A 157 -5.06 22.82 49.73
C ASN A 157 -4.18 23.91 50.46
N GLU A 158 -3.56 24.99 49.93
CA GLU A 158 -3.34 25.59 48.58
C GLU A 158 -2.17 26.64 48.56
N GLN A 159 -1.75 27.05 47.34
CA GLN A 159 -1.14 28.35 46.91
C GLN A 159 0.20 28.93 47.45
N VAL A 160 0.75 29.85 46.64
CA VAL A 160 1.85 30.84 46.85
C VAL A 160 3.30 30.32 46.86
N GLY A 161 4.23 31.11 46.29
CA GLY A 161 5.69 30.97 46.42
C GLY A 161 6.46 32.04 45.63
N LEU A 162 7.78 32.21 45.87
CA LEU A 162 8.74 32.86 44.95
C LEU A 162 10.22 32.78 45.40
N ARG A 163 11.12 32.51 44.43
CA ARG A 163 12.49 33.07 44.25
C ARG A 163 13.62 32.81 45.28
N GLY A 164 14.55 31.92 44.91
CA GLY A 164 16.01 32.14 45.03
C GLY A 164 16.56 32.87 43.78
N PRO A 165 17.90 33.07 43.56
CA PRO A 165 18.98 32.10 43.81
C PRO A 165 20.30 32.73 44.34
N PHE A 166 21.42 31.98 44.31
CA PHE A 166 22.79 32.51 44.48
C PHE A 166 23.86 31.78 43.62
N ASN A 167 24.97 32.50 43.38
CA ASN A 167 26.22 32.19 42.67
C ASN A 167 27.13 31.18 43.43
N GLU A 168 28.30 30.66 42.98
CA GLU A 168 29.04 30.48 41.69
C GLU A 168 30.44 29.86 42.05
N TYR A 169 31.36 29.63 41.08
CA TYR A 169 32.83 29.42 41.25
C TYR A 169 33.36 28.07 41.80
N ARG A 170 34.57 27.55 41.44
CA ARG A 170 35.62 27.95 40.45
C ARG A 170 36.62 26.83 40.06
N ARG A 171 36.75 26.59 38.74
CA ARG A 171 37.91 26.26 37.86
C ARG A 171 39.33 26.00 38.44
N VAL A 172 40.03 24.96 37.93
CA VAL A 172 41.50 24.77 37.61
C VAL A 172 41.63 23.31 37.03
N ALA A 173 42.23 22.94 35.87
CA ALA A 173 43.53 23.20 35.19
C ALA A 173 44.69 22.31 35.73
N SER A 174 45.60 21.65 34.97
CA SER A 174 45.80 21.45 33.51
C SER A 174 46.78 20.27 33.25
N ASP A 175 47.17 20.05 31.98
CA ASP A 175 48.52 19.60 31.50
C ASP A 175 48.86 18.13 31.09
N ASN A 176 48.82 17.93 29.75
CA ASN A 176 49.99 17.69 28.85
C ASN A 176 50.44 16.29 28.34
N HIS A 177 50.85 16.33 27.06
CA HIS A 177 51.67 15.40 26.25
C HIS A 177 51.06 14.04 25.80
N ARG A 178 51.42 13.37 24.70
CA ARG A 178 52.02 13.62 23.35
C ARG A 178 52.65 12.29 22.89
N ILE A 179 52.34 11.79 21.69
CA ILE A 179 53.24 11.28 20.61
C ILE A 179 52.38 10.62 19.50
N ILE A 180 52.93 10.49 18.29
CA ILE A 180 52.24 10.17 17.01
C ILE A 180 52.97 9.00 16.31
N PHE A 181 52.36 8.44 15.26
CA PHE A 181 52.89 7.51 14.23
C PHE A 181 52.90 6.00 14.60
N SER A 182 52.75 5.07 13.65
CA SER A 182 52.53 5.15 12.19
C SER A 182 51.69 3.97 11.67
N GLY A 183 51.21 4.05 10.42
CA GLY A 183 50.79 2.89 9.64
C GLY A 183 51.47 2.89 8.26
N PRO A 184 51.30 1.85 7.42
CA PRO A 184 51.70 1.86 6.01
C PRO A 184 50.59 2.40 5.09
N THR A 185 50.96 2.82 3.87
CA THR A 185 50.09 3.55 2.93
C THR A 185 50.27 3.10 1.48
N SER A 186 49.44 3.66 0.58
CA SER A 186 49.56 3.64 -0.89
C SER A 186 49.09 2.36 -1.62
N GLY A 187 48.58 2.44 -2.85
CA GLY A 187 48.21 3.62 -3.66
C GLY A 187 48.02 3.32 -5.15
N GLY A 188 47.12 4.05 -5.82
CA GLY A 188 46.82 3.90 -7.26
C GLY A 188 45.36 4.30 -7.56
N THR A 189 45.02 5.50 -8.03
CA THR A 189 45.25 6.10 -9.38
C THR A 189 44.10 5.82 -10.36
N LEU A 190 43.42 6.91 -10.76
CA LEU A 190 42.72 7.23 -12.03
C LEU A 190 42.33 6.07 -12.98
N ARG A 191 41.14 6.06 -13.61
CA ARG A 191 40.48 7.18 -14.32
C ARG A 191 38.99 6.88 -14.58
N ALA A 192 38.21 7.90 -14.95
CA ALA A 192 36.77 7.79 -15.22
C ALA A 192 36.41 7.15 -16.58
N ASN A 193 35.17 6.66 -16.71
CA ASN A 193 34.21 7.12 -17.74
C ASN A 193 32.83 6.43 -17.61
N PHE A 194 31.75 7.21 -17.56
CA PHE A 194 30.55 7.04 -18.40
C PHE A 194 29.92 8.44 -18.62
N PRO A 195 29.32 8.73 -19.79
CA PRO A 195 29.13 10.10 -20.26
C PRO A 195 27.79 10.74 -19.88
N SER A 196 27.69 12.04 -20.10
CA SER A 196 26.45 12.82 -20.07
C SER A 196 26.14 13.43 -21.44
N MET A 197 24.87 13.80 -21.64
CA MET A 197 24.29 14.36 -22.88
C MET A 197 24.12 13.33 -24.02
N SER A 198 23.16 13.47 -24.95
CA SER A 198 22.31 14.63 -25.26
C SER A 198 20.90 14.26 -25.77
N SER A 199 20.05 15.29 -25.86
CA SER A 199 18.90 15.43 -26.80
C SER A 199 17.62 14.60 -26.52
N ASP A 200 16.42 15.02 -26.92
CA ASP A 200 16.07 16.14 -27.82
C ASP A 200 14.87 17.02 -27.35
N ARG A 201 14.60 18.13 -28.04
CA ARG A 201 13.68 19.20 -27.59
C ARG A 201 12.69 19.68 -28.66
N SER A 202 11.38 19.45 -28.43
CA SER A 202 10.24 20.13 -29.09
C SER A 202 10.11 19.83 -30.62
N PRO A 203 9.09 20.32 -31.37
CA PRO A 203 7.94 21.17 -30.98
C PRO A 203 6.54 20.63 -31.38
N SER A 204 5.49 21.36 -31.00
CA SER A 204 4.13 21.23 -31.54
C SER A 204 3.78 22.43 -32.45
N VAL A 205 3.10 22.19 -33.58
CA VAL A 205 2.80 23.24 -34.58
C VAL A 205 1.37 23.14 -35.14
N ALA A 206 0.49 23.98 -34.57
CA ALA A 206 -0.49 24.89 -35.21
C ALA A 206 -1.52 24.45 -36.29
N SER A 207 -2.56 25.32 -36.40
CA SER A 207 -3.52 25.54 -37.50
C SER A 207 -4.74 24.60 -37.61
N ARG A 208 -5.94 25.04 -38.04
CA ARG A 208 -6.56 26.37 -38.29
C ARG A 208 -8.10 26.22 -38.09
N PHE A 209 -8.90 27.26 -37.84
CA PHE A 209 -9.51 28.18 -38.85
C PHE A 209 -10.02 29.50 -38.19
N SER A 210 -10.60 30.43 -38.97
CA SER A 210 -10.70 31.86 -38.57
C SER A 210 -11.90 32.64 -39.15
N SER A 211 -12.33 33.69 -38.44
CA SER A 211 -12.96 34.93 -38.95
C SER A 211 -12.95 35.99 -37.80
N SER A 212 -12.21 37.11 -37.89
CA SER A 212 -12.55 38.42 -38.53
C SER A 212 -13.89 39.01 -38.04
N SER A 213 -14.03 40.26 -37.60
CA SER A 213 -13.33 41.54 -37.86
C SER A 213 -13.64 42.54 -36.70
N TYR A 214 -13.06 43.73 -36.46
CA TYR A 214 -11.95 44.57 -36.97
C TYR A 214 -11.71 45.66 -35.88
N GLY A 215 -10.71 46.56 -35.84
CA GLY A 215 -9.46 46.74 -36.60
C GLY A 215 -8.77 48.08 -36.22
N GLU A 216 -7.45 48.06 -36.02
CA GLU A 216 -6.47 49.19 -36.08
C GLU A 216 -6.60 50.42 -35.13
N MET A 217 -5.53 51.12 -34.71
CA MET A 217 -4.08 50.83 -34.63
C MET A 217 -3.43 51.71 -33.53
N VAL A 218 -2.16 51.46 -33.18
CA VAL A 218 -1.39 52.20 -32.14
C VAL A 218 -0.10 52.80 -32.72
N GLY A 219 0.27 54.01 -32.27
CA GLY A 219 1.57 54.66 -32.45
C GLY A 219 1.53 56.08 -31.84
N ASP A 220 2.51 56.57 -31.08
CA ASP A 220 3.79 55.98 -30.66
C ASP A 220 4.17 56.32 -29.21
N SER A 221 5.18 55.62 -28.71
CA SER A 221 5.92 55.88 -27.46
C SER A 221 7.37 56.22 -27.85
N PRO A 222 8.23 56.87 -27.00
CA PRO A 222 8.63 56.24 -25.74
C PRO A 222 9.19 57.10 -24.57
N THR A 223 9.38 56.40 -23.44
CA THR A 223 10.50 56.53 -22.45
C THR A 223 10.63 57.69 -21.44
N ILE A 224 10.75 57.25 -20.17
CA ILE A 224 11.75 57.62 -19.14
C ILE A 224 11.47 58.78 -18.16
N SER A 225 11.05 58.33 -16.97
CA SER A 225 11.57 58.63 -15.62
C SER A 225 11.53 60.04 -15.01
N LEU A 226 11.02 60.08 -13.77
CA LEU A 226 11.20 61.17 -12.80
C LEU A 226 12.67 61.23 -12.31
N ALA A 227 13.13 62.45 -12.00
CA ALA A 227 14.21 62.71 -11.05
C ALA A 227 13.82 63.90 -10.13
N ARG A 228 14.37 63.95 -8.92
CA ARG A 228 14.20 65.05 -7.94
C ARG A 228 15.47 65.88 -7.84
N THR A 229 15.31 67.21 -7.78
CA THR A 229 15.99 68.18 -6.88
C THR A 229 15.25 69.52 -7.04
N GLU A 230 14.82 70.22 -5.99
CA GLU A 230 15.60 71.10 -5.09
C GLU A 230 16.24 72.31 -5.80
N GLY A 231 15.98 73.52 -5.27
CA GLY A 231 16.55 74.78 -5.74
C GLY A 231 15.66 75.99 -5.43
N ASN A 232 16.06 76.83 -4.47
CA ASN A 232 15.57 78.21 -4.36
C ASN A 232 16.17 79.06 -5.50
N ASP A 233 15.59 80.22 -5.85
CA ASP A 233 16.06 81.49 -5.26
C ASP A 233 15.13 82.68 -5.51
N THR A 234 15.60 83.88 -5.15
CA THR A 234 14.82 85.03 -4.70
C THR A 234 14.76 86.21 -5.69
N ALA A 235 13.92 87.19 -5.33
CA ALA A 235 13.50 88.38 -6.05
C ALA A 235 14.60 89.30 -6.62
N ILE A 236 14.22 90.19 -7.57
CA ILE A 236 14.35 91.67 -7.48
C ILE A 236 13.83 92.38 -8.77
N ASP A 237 13.03 93.44 -8.60
CA ASP A 237 12.75 94.57 -9.52
C ASP A 237 12.29 94.36 -11.00
N SER A 238 11.78 95.36 -11.73
CA SER A 238 11.59 96.79 -11.41
C SER A 238 10.27 97.39 -11.95
N SER A 239 10.03 98.66 -11.58
CA SER A 239 8.84 99.45 -11.89
C SER A 239 8.85 100.19 -13.24
N THR A 240 7.69 100.27 -13.91
CA THR A 240 7.20 101.46 -14.66
C THR A 240 5.67 101.26 -14.80
N LEU A 241 4.78 102.20 -14.46
CA LEU A 241 4.60 103.54 -15.04
C LEU A 241 3.96 104.54 -14.05
N HIS A 242 4.05 105.83 -14.37
CA HIS A 242 3.90 106.93 -13.41
C HIS A 242 2.46 107.39 -13.11
N HIS A 243 2.30 107.96 -11.91
CA HIS A 243 1.30 108.97 -11.57
C HIS A 243 1.31 110.13 -12.59
N PHE A 244 0.13 110.67 -12.91
CA PHE A 244 -0.01 112.05 -13.36
C PHE A 244 -0.85 112.84 -12.35
N ILE A 245 -0.38 114.05 -12.01
CA ILE A 245 -0.92 114.88 -10.93
C ILE A 245 -1.93 115.88 -11.53
N PRO A 246 -3.12 116.07 -10.91
CA PRO A 246 -4.00 117.18 -11.27
C PRO A 246 -3.41 118.51 -10.76
N GLY A 247 -2.87 119.32 -11.66
CA GLY A 247 -2.33 120.65 -11.33
C GLY A 247 -3.44 121.70 -11.13
N HIS A 248 -3.32 122.52 -10.07
CA HIS A 248 -4.17 123.70 -9.89
C HIS A 248 -3.75 124.83 -10.83
N HIS A 249 -4.59 125.18 -11.80
CA HIS A 249 -4.53 126.48 -12.49
C HIS A 249 -5.94 127.05 -12.77
N GLN A 250 -6.32 128.02 -11.93
CA GLN A 250 -7.18 129.15 -12.30
C GLN A 250 -6.26 130.34 -12.66
N PRO A 251 -6.76 131.46 -13.23
CA PRO A 251 -8.01 131.65 -14.00
C PRO A 251 -7.75 132.35 -15.35
N SER A 252 -8.78 132.57 -16.17
CA SER A 252 -8.80 133.59 -17.22
C SER A 252 -10.24 133.94 -17.63
N SER A 253 -10.71 135.14 -17.28
CA SER A 253 -11.96 135.70 -17.80
C SER A 253 -11.67 136.58 -19.02
N PRO A 254 -12.53 136.60 -20.05
CA PRO A 254 -12.58 137.71 -21.00
C PRO A 254 -13.34 138.87 -20.36
N SER A 255 -12.71 140.04 -20.22
CA SER A 255 -13.35 141.27 -19.77
C SER A 255 -13.19 142.35 -20.83
N ILE A 256 -14.32 142.76 -21.42
CA ILE A 256 -14.46 143.97 -22.25
C ILE A 256 -15.69 144.66 -21.67
N GLN A 257 -15.52 145.57 -20.70
CA GLN A 257 -15.24 146.99 -20.90
C GLN A 257 -16.29 147.67 -21.80
N ALA A 258 -17.10 148.52 -21.17
CA ALA A 258 -18.06 149.38 -21.84
C ALA A 258 -17.41 150.71 -22.24
N GLU A 259 -17.91 151.33 -23.31
CA GLU A 259 -17.74 152.77 -23.55
C GLU A 259 -19.08 153.49 -23.47
N SER A 260 -19.01 154.76 -23.12
CA SER A 260 -20.14 155.65 -22.87
C SER A 260 -20.42 156.52 -24.10
N LEU A 261 -21.67 156.95 -24.29
CA LEU A 261 -22.03 158.38 -24.30
C LEU A 261 -23.55 158.57 -24.40
N ASN A 262 -24.02 159.75 -23.98
CA ASN A 262 -25.44 160.07 -23.82
C ASN A 262 -26.09 160.46 -25.16
N ASP A 263 -27.38 160.16 -25.34
CA ASP A 263 -28.43 161.18 -25.22
C ASP A 263 -29.85 160.57 -25.12
N GLU A 264 -30.76 161.36 -24.56
CA GLU A 264 -32.18 161.07 -24.27
C GLU A 264 -33.10 161.11 -25.53
N PRO A 265 -34.37 160.65 -25.48
CA PRO A 265 -34.87 159.43 -24.81
C PRO A 265 -35.99 158.69 -25.61
N ALA A 266 -36.09 157.36 -25.50
CA ALA A 266 -37.37 156.61 -25.62
C ALA A 266 -37.23 155.09 -25.33
N GLY A 267 -38.22 154.48 -24.67
CA GLY A 267 -38.63 153.09 -24.99
C GLY A 267 -38.06 151.93 -24.16
N SER A 268 -38.52 151.79 -22.91
CA SER A 268 -38.81 150.52 -22.21
C SER A 268 -38.56 149.18 -22.94
N MET A 269 -37.42 148.51 -22.74
CA MET A 269 -37.32 147.04 -22.95
C MET A 269 -36.11 146.25 -22.34
N ASN A 270 -35.23 146.83 -21.50
CA ASN A 270 -33.91 146.21 -21.23
C ASN A 270 -33.70 145.43 -19.92
N ASP A 271 -34.48 145.61 -18.85
CA ASP A 271 -34.25 144.84 -17.60
C ASP A 271 -34.59 143.34 -17.75
N GLU A 272 -35.68 143.03 -18.47
CA GLU A 272 -36.22 141.66 -18.62
C GLU A 272 -35.26 140.69 -19.34
N LEU A 273 -34.29 141.19 -20.09
CA LEU A 273 -33.29 140.37 -20.80
C LEU A 273 -32.07 139.99 -19.95
N LEU A 274 -31.75 140.77 -18.91
CA LEU A 274 -30.58 140.50 -18.07
C LEU A 274 -30.88 139.40 -17.04
N ASP A 275 -32.00 139.51 -16.33
CA ASP A 275 -32.55 138.45 -15.46
C ASP A 275 -32.64 137.10 -16.20
N ARG A 276 -33.08 137.15 -17.47
CA ARG A 276 -33.21 135.97 -18.34
C ARG A 276 -31.87 135.27 -18.59
N LEU A 277 -30.79 136.03 -18.72
CA LEU A 277 -29.46 135.48 -18.96
C LEU A 277 -28.85 134.91 -17.67
N GLU A 278 -29.01 135.60 -16.53
CA GLU A 278 -28.58 135.06 -15.23
C GLU A 278 -29.33 133.78 -14.88
N GLN A 279 -30.65 133.71 -15.15
CA GLN A 279 -31.43 132.49 -14.98
C GLN A 279 -30.90 131.33 -15.84
N TYR A 280 -30.62 131.54 -17.13
CA TYR A 280 -30.08 130.47 -17.98
C TYR A 280 -28.66 130.02 -17.56
N VAL A 281 -27.84 130.92 -16.99
CA VAL A 281 -26.54 130.55 -16.42
C VAL A 281 -26.73 129.72 -15.14
N ALA A 282 -27.65 130.10 -14.26
CA ALA A 282 -27.97 129.33 -13.05
C ALA A 282 -28.53 127.93 -13.39
N GLU A 283 -29.48 127.83 -14.34
CA GLU A 283 -30.01 126.56 -14.84
C GLU A 283 -28.90 125.67 -15.42
N ALA A 284 -27.93 126.24 -16.16
CA ALA A 284 -26.79 125.50 -16.69
C ALA A 284 -25.77 125.07 -15.61
N GLU A 285 -25.53 125.90 -14.59
CA GLU A 285 -24.67 125.58 -13.44
C GLU A 285 -25.26 124.45 -12.57
N ASP A 286 -26.58 124.47 -12.35
CA ASP A 286 -27.31 123.44 -11.60
C ASP A 286 -27.41 122.14 -12.41
N ALA A 287 -27.76 122.19 -13.70
CA ALA A 287 -27.73 121.01 -14.58
C ALA A 287 -26.33 120.36 -14.67
N ARG A 288 -25.26 121.17 -14.65
CA ARG A 288 -23.87 120.69 -14.56
C ARG A 288 -23.58 120.01 -13.20
N ARG A 289 -24.17 120.50 -12.10
CA ARG A 289 -24.07 119.88 -10.77
C ARG A 289 -24.80 118.54 -10.72
N GLU A 290 -26.04 118.49 -11.23
CA GLU A 290 -26.83 117.26 -11.32
C GLU A 290 -26.14 116.19 -12.18
N ALA A 291 -25.62 116.57 -13.36
CA ALA A 291 -24.87 115.67 -14.23
C ALA A 291 -23.58 115.13 -13.58
N PHE A 292 -22.92 115.93 -12.74
CA PHE A 292 -21.75 115.49 -11.97
C PHE A 292 -22.12 114.53 -10.84
N GLU A 293 -23.18 114.83 -10.08
CA GLU A 293 -23.70 113.89 -9.08
C GLU A 293 -24.16 112.58 -9.70
N GLU A 294 -24.83 112.63 -10.85
CA GLU A 294 -25.30 111.46 -11.58
C GLU A 294 -24.13 110.64 -12.16
N SER A 295 -23.03 111.30 -12.57
CA SER A 295 -21.77 110.62 -12.89
C SER A 295 -21.19 109.87 -11.67
N ILE A 296 -21.27 110.46 -10.47
CA ILE A 296 -20.84 109.81 -9.23
C ILE A 296 -21.77 108.64 -8.87
N LYS A 297 -23.10 108.81 -8.98
CA LYS A 297 -24.11 107.76 -8.75
C LYS A 297 -23.88 106.57 -9.69
N ARG A 298 -23.64 106.82 -10.98
CA ARG A 298 -23.31 105.78 -11.99
C ARG A 298 -21.99 105.09 -11.72
N ARG A 299 -20.90 105.83 -11.44
CA ARG A 299 -19.58 105.25 -11.11
C ARG A 299 -19.63 104.38 -9.84
N LYS A 300 -20.46 104.76 -8.86
CA LYS A 300 -20.73 103.93 -7.68
C LYS A 300 -21.48 102.65 -8.08
N ALA A 301 -22.59 102.76 -8.81
CA ALA A 301 -23.38 101.61 -9.24
C ALA A 301 -22.57 100.62 -10.11
N GLU A 302 -21.70 101.13 -10.99
CA GLU A 302 -20.76 100.32 -11.78
C GLU A 302 -19.77 99.55 -10.90
N LYS A 303 -19.16 100.22 -9.92
CA LYS A 303 -18.26 99.59 -8.94
C LYS A 303 -18.98 98.51 -8.14
N ASP A 304 -20.18 98.81 -7.65
CA ASP A 304 -21.01 97.88 -6.86
C ASP A 304 -21.44 96.68 -7.72
N ALA A 305 -21.74 96.86 -9.01
CA ALA A 305 -22.06 95.79 -9.96
C ALA A 305 -20.84 94.91 -10.32
N ILE A 306 -19.64 95.51 -10.47
CA ILE A 306 -18.39 94.75 -10.66
C ILE A 306 -18.08 93.90 -9.43
N GLU A 307 -18.29 94.45 -8.23
CA GLU A 307 -18.10 93.74 -6.96
C GLU A 307 -19.13 92.62 -6.78
N ALA A 308 -20.41 92.86 -7.09
CA ALA A 308 -21.44 91.83 -7.11
C ALA A 308 -21.09 90.68 -8.09
N ARG A 309 -20.61 91.01 -9.30
CA ARG A 309 -20.15 90.01 -10.28
C ARG A 309 -18.94 89.20 -9.81
N ARG A 310 -18.01 89.82 -9.08
CA ARG A 310 -16.87 89.14 -8.44
C ARG A 310 -17.35 88.16 -7.37
N ARG A 311 -18.27 88.58 -6.50
CA ARG A 311 -18.86 87.72 -5.45
C ARG A 311 -19.63 86.55 -6.04
N ALA A 312 -20.46 86.79 -7.06
CA ALA A 312 -21.19 85.74 -7.77
C ALA A 312 -20.24 84.67 -8.34
N LYS A 313 -19.16 85.10 -9.02
CA LYS A 313 -18.15 84.17 -9.56
C LYS A 313 -17.37 83.43 -8.46
N ALA A 314 -17.10 84.06 -7.32
CA ALA A 314 -16.47 83.41 -6.18
C ALA A 314 -17.39 82.33 -5.56
N SER A 315 -18.68 82.61 -5.40
CA SER A 315 -19.66 81.60 -4.95
C SER A 315 -19.85 80.47 -5.96
N GLU A 316 -19.78 80.75 -7.27
CA GLU A 316 -19.83 79.74 -8.33
C GLU A 316 -18.63 78.79 -8.25
N THR A 317 -17.40 79.30 -8.02
CA THR A 317 -16.23 78.44 -7.81
C THR A 317 -16.33 77.60 -6.54
N ILE A 318 -16.78 78.18 -5.41
CA ILE A 318 -16.95 77.45 -4.14
C ILE A 318 -17.99 76.31 -4.30
N TYR A 319 -19.10 76.59 -4.97
CA TYR A 319 -20.15 75.59 -5.24
C TYR A 319 -19.65 74.47 -6.18
N ALA A 320 -18.86 74.82 -7.20
CA ALA A 320 -18.27 73.84 -8.10
C ALA A 320 -17.26 72.91 -7.40
N ASP A 321 -16.46 73.44 -6.46
CA ASP A 321 -15.52 72.65 -5.67
C ASP A 321 -16.23 71.80 -4.60
N GLU A 322 -17.29 72.30 -3.96
CA GLU A 322 -18.13 71.49 -3.08
C GLU A 322 -18.81 70.33 -3.84
N LEU A 323 -19.27 70.58 -5.07
CA LEU A 323 -19.84 69.55 -5.96
C LEU A 323 -18.79 68.56 -6.51
N ARG A 324 -17.49 68.88 -6.45
CA ARG A 324 -16.41 67.90 -6.65
C ARG A 324 -16.25 67.05 -5.39
N GLN A 325 -15.99 67.68 -4.25
CA GLN A 325 -15.78 66.97 -2.97
C GLN A 325 -16.94 66.03 -2.61
N ARG A 326 -18.20 66.44 -2.83
CA ARG A 326 -19.36 65.57 -2.63
C ARG A 326 -19.31 64.30 -3.50
N ARG A 327 -18.93 64.40 -4.78
CA ARG A 327 -18.76 63.23 -5.67
C ARG A 327 -17.57 62.36 -5.26
N ASP A 328 -16.44 62.97 -4.91
CA ASP A 328 -15.25 62.24 -4.47
C ASP A 328 -15.55 61.43 -3.18
N ILE A 329 -16.34 62.00 -2.28
CA ILE A 329 -16.84 61.34 -1.05
C ILE A 329 -17.87 60.25 -1.38
N GLU A 330 -18.80 60.48 -2.31
CA GLU A 330 -19.79 59.48 -2.75
C GLU A 330 -19.13 58.28 -3.44
N GLU A 331 -18.11 58.49 -4.28
CA GLU A 331 -17.34 57.42 -4.91
C GLU A 331 -16.51 56.63 -3.87
N ALA A 332 -15.83 57.32 -2.95
CA ALA A 332 -15.12 56.67 -1.85
C ALA A 332 -16.07 55.85 -0.95
N LEU A 333 -17.27 56.35 -0.67
CA LEU A 333 -18.31 55.65 0.09
C LEU A 333 -18.87 54.45 -0.67
N ALA A 334 -19.06 54.56 -1.99
CA ALA A 334 -19.50 53.44 -2.83
C ALA A 334 -18.45 52.32 -2.85
N LYS A 335 -17.16 52.67 -3.05
CA LYS A 335 -16.04 51.73 -2.99
C LYS A 335 -15.92 51.05 -1.62
N GLY A 336 -16.00 51.81 -0.53
CA GLY A 336 -15.96 51.26 0.83
C GLY A 336 -17.13 50.32 1.14
N LYS A 337 -18.33 50.59 0.62
CA LYS A 337 -19.48 49.67 0.71
C LYS A 337 -19.23 48.37 -0.05
N GLU A 338 -18.63 48.43 -1.24
CA GLU A 338 -18.32 47.24 -2.02
C GLU A 338 -17.22 46.38 -1.37
N GLU A 339 -16.15 46.99 -0.87
CA GLU A 339 -15.12 46.29 -0.09
C GLU A 339 -15.71 45.61 1.17
N ALA A 340 -16.63 46.28 1.87
CA ALA A 340 -17.35 45.71 3.00
C ALA A 340 -18.29 44.53 2.59
N ASN A 341 -18.99 44.64 1.45
CA ASN A 341 -19.81 43.56 0.90
C ASN A 341 -18.96 42.33 0.54
N GLN A 342 -17.82 42.54 -0.11
CA GLN A 342 -16.87 41.46 -0.43
C GLN A 342 -16.29 40.81 0.83
N MET A 343 -15.97 41.59 1.87
CA MET A 343 -15.51 41.06 3.16
C MET A 343 -16.61 40.24 3.86
N LYS A 344 -17.85 40.73 3.86
CA LYS A 344 -19.03 40.02 4.38
C LYS A 344 -19.29 38.70 3.62
N SER A 345 -19.16 38.71 2.30
CA SER A 345 -19.27 37.51 1.46
C SER A 345 -18.20 36.46 1.81
N LYS A 346 -16.93 36.88 1.94
CA LYS A 346 -15.81 36.02 2.39
C LYS A 346 -16.07 35.45 3.79
N LEU A 347 -16.55 36.27 4.74
CA LEU A 347 -16.87 35.83 6.10
C LEU A 347 -18.00 34.80 6.12
N ASN A 348 -19.09 35.04 5.39
CA ASN A 348 -20.20 34.09 5.28
C ASN A 348 -19.75 32.75 4.69
N LYS A 349 -18.86 32.77 3.68
CA LYS A 349 -18.27 31.55 3.13
C LYS A 349 -17.45 30.79 4.18
N MET A 350 -16.52 31.46 4.86
CA MET A 350 -15.71 30.82 5.91
C MET A 350 -16.58 30.24 7.05
N LEU A 351 -17.72 30.86 7.37
CA LEU A 351 -18.65 30.35 8.37
C LEU A 351 -19.38 29.07 7.91
N ALA A 352 -19.78 29.00 6.64
CA ALA A 352 -20.34 27.79 6.05
C ALA A 352 -19.30 26.66 5.94
N ASP A 353 -18.07 26.97 5.50
CA ASP A 353 -16.95 26.03 5.43
C ASP A 353 -16.62 25.47 6.84
N LEU A 354 -16.67 26.31 7.89
CA LEU A 354 -16.51 25.90 9.29
C LEU A 354 -17.61 24.97 9.78
N GLN A 355 -18.88 25.27 9.47
CA GLN A 355 -20.02 24.43 9.84
C GLN A 355 -19.97 23.05 9.15
N ALA A 356 -19.55 23.00 7.88
CA ALA A 356 -19.33 21.74 7.17
C ALA A 356 -18.20 20.90 7.83
N ALA A 357 -17.08 21.55 8.19
CA ALA A 357 -15.98 20.89 8.89
C ALA A 357 -16.39 20.36 10.28
N GLN A 358 -17.22 21.10 11.02
CA GLN A 358 -17.78 20.65 12.31
C GLN A 358 -18.68 19.42 12.13
N ALA A 359 -19.60 19.44 11.16
CA ALA A 359 -20.48 18.30 10.88
C ALA A 359 -19.69 17.05 10.46
N GLN A 360 -18.63 17.21 9.65
CA GLN A 360 -17.72 16.12 9.30
C GLN A 360 -16.96 15.58 10.52
N THR A 361 -16.52 16.46 11.42
CA THR A 361 -15.80 16.07 12.65
C THR A 361 -16.70 15.23 13.56
N SER A 362 -17.93 15.66 13.84
CA SER A 362 -18.85 14.88 14.69
C SER A 362 -19.32 13.57 14.04
N SER A 363 -19.36 13.50 12.71
CA SER A 363 -19.58 12.23 12.00
C SER A 363 -18.41 11.24 12.22
N LEU A 364 -17.17 11.72 12.15
CA LEU A 364 -15.97 10.93 12.44
C LEU A 364 -15.89 10.52 13.92
N GLU A 365 -16.28 11.39 14.86
CA GLU A 365 -16.35 11.06 16.29
C GLU A 365 -17.34 9.91 16.56
N HIS A 366 -18.51 9.90 15.90
CA HIS A 366 -19.46 8.79 16.01
C HIS A 366 -18.94 7.50 15.36
N GLN A 367 -18.20 7.59 14.24
CA GLN A 367 -17.56 6.42 13.63
C GLN A 367 -16.46 5.82 14.53
N LEU A 368 -15.68 6.67 15.21
CA LEU A 368 -14.69 6.24 16.20
C LEU A 368 -15.36 5.56 17.40
N LEU A 369 -16.44 6.13 17.95
CA LEU A 369 -17.19 5.52 19.06
C LEU A 369 -17.75 4.14 18.70
N ASN A 370 -18.31 3.99 17.50
CA ASN A 370 -18.75 2.68 17.00
C ASN A 370 -17.58 1.71 16.73
N SER A 371 -16.40 2.23 16.40
CA SER A 371 -15.20 1.40 16.23
C SER A 371 -14.73 0.87 17.59
N ASP A 372 -14.64 1.73 18.60
CA ASP A 372 -14.19 1.36 19.95
C ASP A 372 -15.10 0.31 20.60
N THR A 373 -16.42 0.35 20.39
CA THR A 373 -17.33 -0.70 20.89
C THR A 373 -17.10 -2.04 20.19
N THR A 374 -16.93 -2.06 18.86
CA THR A 374 -16.61 -3.31 18.14
C THR A 374 -15.24 -3.88 18.53
N VAL A 375 -14.26 -3.02 18.85
CA VAL A 375 -12.96 -3.45 19.40
C VAL A 375 -13.15 -4.12 20.77
N GLN A 376 -13.94 -3.54 21.67
CA GLN A 376 -14.22 -4.14 22.98
C GLN A 376 -14.93 -5.50 22.86
N GLU A 377 -15.90 -5.64 21.96
CA GLU A 377 -16.53 -6.93 21.66
C GLU A 377 -15.51 -7.97 21.15
N LEU A 378 -14.61 -7.57 20.24
CA LEU A 378 -13.59 -8.45 19.69
C LEU A 378 -12.53 -8.84 20.73
N GLU A 379 -12.16 -7.93 21.64
CA GLU A 379 -11.29 -8.25 22.77
C GLU A 379 -11.97 -9.24 23.73
N GLN A 380 -13.25 -9.05 24.06
CA GLN A 380 -13.99 -10.00 24.92
C GLN A 380 -14.12 -11.38 24.27
N LYS A 381 -14.40 -11.44 22.96
CA LYS A 381 -14.43 -12.70 22.18
C LYS A 381 -13.04 -13.36 22.13
N MET A 382 -11.96 -12.58 22.01
CA MET A 382 -10.58 -13.07 22.06
C MET A 382 -10.22 -13.64 23.44
N PHE A 383 -10.61 -13.00 24.54
CA PHE A 383 -10.38 -13.54 25.90
C PHE A 383 -11.11 -14.88 26.10
N SER A 384 -12.37 -14.98 25.69
CA SER A 384 -13.16 -16.23 25.73
C SER A 384 -12.52 -17.35 24.90
N ALA A 385 -12.03 -17.03 23.69
CA ALA A 385 -11.32 -18.00 22.85
C ALA A 385 -9.99 -18.48 23.46
N VAL A 386 -9.25 -17.60 24.14
CA VAL A 386 -8.00 -17.95 24.83
C VAL A 386 -8.26 -18.87 26.03
N ASP A 387 -9.32 -18.63 26.81
CA ASP A 387 -9.73 -19.49 27.93
C ASP A 387 -10.12 -20.90 27.44
N LEU A 388 -10.93 -20.97 26.39
CA LEU A 388 -11.32 -22.24 25.75
C LEU A 388 -10.11 -23.01 25.19
N LEU A 389 -9.14 -22.32 24.60
CA LEU A 389 -7.88 -22.93 24.14
C LEU A 389 -6.99 -23.43 25.29
N GLN A 390 -7.00 -22.76 26.45
CA GLN A 390 -6.31 -23.26 27.65
C GLN A 390 -6.99 -24.53 28.18
N LYS A 391 -8.33 -24.59 28.17
CA LYS A 391 -9.08 -25.79 28.53
C LYS A 391 -8.75 -26.97 27.62
N TYR A 392 -8.87 -26.80 26.30
CA TYR A 392 -8.54 -27.87 25.34
C TYR A 392 -7.07 -28.30 25.39
N ARG A 393 -6.15 -27.37 25.69
CA ARG A 393 -4.74 -27.73 25.90
C ARG A 393 -4.57 -28.62 27.12
N LYS A 394 -5.23 -28.32 28.24
CA LYS A 394 -5.20 -29.16 29.44
C LYS A 394 -5.77 -30.56 29.18
N GLU A 395 -6.92 -30.61 28.51
CA GLU A 395 -7.61 -31.86 28.13
C GLU A 395 -6.74 -32.73 27.18
N ARG A 396 -6.05 -32.10 26.22
CA ARG A 396 -5.04 -32.77 25.37
C ARG A 396 -3.85 -33.27 26.19
N ASP A 397 -3.31 -32.45 27.09
CA ASP A 397 -2.14 -32.79 27.90
C ASP A 397 -2.47 -33.95 28.88
N GLU A 398 -3.73 -34.06 29.32
CA GLU A 398 -4.27 -35.20 30.09
C GLU A 398 -4.42 -36.47 29.23
N LEU A 399 -5.07 -36.39 28.06
CA LEU A 399 -5.19 -37.50 27.12
C LEU A 399 -3.84 -38.01 26.60
N GLN A 400 -2.83 -37.14 26.50
CA GLN A 400 -1.48 -37.54 26.10
C GLN A 400 -0.80 -38.40 27.18
N VAL A 401 -1.06 -38.15 28.47
CA VAL A 401 -0.58 -39.02 29.57
C VAL A 401 -1.29 -40.37 29.51
N GLU A 402 -2.61 -40.41 29.34
CA GLU A 402 -3.37 -41.67 29.21
C GLU A 402 -2.88 -42.52 28.02
N ARG A 403 -2.57 -41.88 26.88
CA ARG A 403 -1.96 -42.53 25.71
C ARG A 403 -0.59 -43.13 26.04
N ASP A 404 0.27 -42.38 26.71
CA ASP A 404 1.64 -42.80 26.99
C ASP A 404 1.67 -43.93 28.05
N ASP A 405 0.77 -43.92 29.03
CA ASP A 405 0.53 -45.05 29.93
C ASP A 405 -0.01 -46.29 29.19
N ALA A 406 -0.98 -46.12 28.28
CA ALA A 406 -1.50 -47.21 27.47
C ALA A 406 -0.43 -47.83 26.54
N LEU A 407 0.47 -47.01 25.98
CA LEU A 407 1.62 -47.47 25.18
C LEU A 407 2.63 -48.24 26.04
N ASN A 408 2.94 -47.76 27.25
CA ASN A 408 3.82 -48.48 28.20
C ASN A 408 3.24 -49.87 28.56
N ILE A 409 1.92 -49.96 28.79
CA ILE A 409 1.22 -51.23 29.05
C ILE A 409 1.28 -52.15 27.81
N ALA A 410 1.01 -51.62 26.61
CA ALA A 410 1.07 -52.39 25.37
C ALA A 410 2.49 -52.90 25.05
N GLU A 411 3.53 -52.12 25.33
CA GLU A 411 4.92 -52.56 25.23
C GLU A 411 5.28 -53.64 26.25
N ALA A 412 4.83 -53.52 27.50
CA ALA A 412 5.07 -54.53 28.52
C ALA A 412 4.43 -55.88 28.13
N LEU A 413 3.21 -55.86 27.59
CA LEU A 413 2.53 -57.03 27.05
C LEU A 413 3.26 -57.61 25.82
N ARG A 414 3.71 -56.78 24.88
CA ARG A 414 4.53 -57.23 23.73
C ARG A 414 5.84 -57.89 24.17
N LYS A 415 6.50 -57.36 25.21
CA LYS A 415 7.73 -57.94 25.78
C LYS A 415 7.49 -59.31 26.45
N GLN A 416 6.28 -59.57 26.95
CA GLN A 416 5.89 -60.91 27.43
C GLN A 416 5.54 -61.90 26.31
N HIS A 417 5.09 -61.42 25.15
CA HIS A 417 4.74 -62.26 23.99
C HIS A 417 5.91 -62.52 23.00
N SER A 418 7.15 -62.31 23.41
CA SER A 418 8.35 -62.54 22.60
C SER A 418 8.70 -64.03 22.43
N ASN A 419 7.80 -64.84 21.89
CA ASN A 419 8.09 -66.18 21.38
C ASN A 419 7.01 -66.67 20.38
N GLY A 420 7.09 -66.22 19.12
CA GLY A 420 6.25 -66.75 18.04
C GLY A 420 6.10 -65.83 16.82
N SER A 421 6.35 -66.41 15.64
CA SER A 421 6.01 -65.89 14.29
C SER A 421 6.50 -64.48 13.89
N SER A 422 7.57 -64.44 13.08
CA SER A 422 7.90 -63.28 12.26
C SER A 422 7.11 -63.32 10.94
N THR A 423 6.28 -62.29 10.69
CA THR A 423 5.69 -62.00 9.38
C THR A 423 5.77 -60.50 9.10
N THR A 424 6.91 -60.07 8.56
CA THR A 424 7.18 -58.70 8.13
C THR A 424 6.84 -58.50 6.65
N SER A 425 6.42 -57.27 6.29
CA SER A 425 6.37 -56.72 4.92
C SER A 425 5.41 -57.35 3.91
N ALA A 426 4.22 -56.73 3.70
CA ALA A 426 3.49 -56.74 2.41
C ALA A 426 2.31 -55.73 2.29
N PHE A 427 2.42 -54.46 2.73
CA PHE A 427 1.35 -53.46 2.45
C PHE A 427 1.88 -52.02 2.30
N VAL A 428 1.87 -51.49 1.06
CA VAL A 428 2.09 -50.06 0.74
C VAL A 428 1.19 -49.66 -0.44
N LEU A 429 -0.05 -49.22 -0.16
CA LEU A 429 -0.99 -48.76 -1.19
C LEU A 429 -1.72 -47.46 -0.83
N PHE A 430 -2.03 -47.27 0.46
CA PHE A 430 -2.34 -45.97 1.06
C PHE A 430 -1.97 -46.07 2.55
N ALA A 431 -1.06 -45.21 3.02
CA ALA A 431 -0.63 -45.22 4.42
C ALA A 431 -1.35 -44.14 5.23
N GLU A 432 -1.93 -44.51 6.36
CA GLU A 432 -2.23 -43.54 7.42
C GLU A 432 -0.96 -43.30 8.25
N PHE A 433 -0.68 -42.03 8.51
CA PHE A 433 0.48 -41.55 9.27
C PHE A 433 0.01 -40.77 10.50
N TYR A 434 0.77 -40.81 11.59
CA TYR A 434 0.49 -40.05 12.80
C TYR A 434 1.16 -38.66 12.79
N PHE A 435 0.64 -37.69 13.55
CA PHE A 435 1.22 -36.34 13.61
C PHE A 435 2.70 -36.35 14.01
N HIS A 436 3.12 -37.26 14.89
CA HIS A 436 4.53 -37.37 15.31
C HIS A 436 5.47 -37.78 14.16
N GLU A 437 5.03 -38.65 13.24
CA GLU A 437 5.82 -39.01 12.06
C GLU A 437 5.96 -37.83 11.10
N ILE A 438 4.90 -37.02 10.96
CA ILE A 438 4.90 -35.78 10.17
C ILE A 438 5.79 -34.72 10.83
N GLU A 439 5.74 -34.55 12.15
CA GLU A 439 6.62 -33.65 12.89
C GLU A 439 8.09 -34.06 12.75
N GLU A 440 8.42 -35.35 12.88
CA GLU A 440 9.79 -35.84 12.71
C GLU A 440 10.28 -35.66 11.26
N ALA A 441 9.50 -36.11 10.27
CA ALA A 441 9.87 -36.03 8.86
C ALA A 441 10.08 -34.59 8.37
N THR A 442 9.38 -33.61 8.97
CA THR A 442 9.54 -32.17 8.69
C THR A 442 10.49 -31.44 9.65
N ARG A 443 11.16 -32.16 10.56
CA ARG A 443 12.05 -31.61 11.61
C ARG A 443 11.39 -30.50 12.45
N ARG A 444 10.17 -30.74 12.91
CA ARG A 444 9.29 -29.76 13.58
C ARG A 444 8.93 -28.58 12.69
N PHE A 445 8.54 -28.87 11.45
CA PHE A 445 8.14 -27.88 10.44
C PHE A 445 9.23 -26.82 10.17
N ASP A 446 10.48 -27.27 10.03
CA ASP A 446 11.64 -26.42 9.75
C ASP A 446 11.39 -25.54 8.52
N PRO A 447 11.44 -24.19 8.62
CA PRO A 447 11.29 -23.30 7.48
C PRO A 447 12.27 -23.57 6.33
N ALA A 448 13.44 -24.17 6.60
CA ALA A 448 14.40 -24.56 5.56
C ALA A 448 13.97 -25.79 4.74
N LEU A 449 12.98 -26.56 5.24
CA LEU A 449 12.35 -27.67 4.52
C LEU A 449 11.06 -27.25 3.80
N LYS A 450 10.60 -26.00 3.96
CA LYS A 450 9.38 -25.50 3.31
C LYS A 450 9.64 -25.24 1.82
N ILE A 451 8.96 -25.98 0.96
CA ILE A 451 9.08 -25.89 -0.51
C ILE A 451 7.95 -25.09 -1.16
N GLY A 452 6.83 -24.85 -0.45
CA GLY A 452 5.72 -24.04 -0.95
C GLY A 452 4.80 -23.49 0.13
N GLU A 453 4.08 -22.43 -0.22
CA GLU A 453 3.02 -21.81 0.60
C GLU A 453 1.98 -21.17 -0.34
N GLY A 454 0.70 -21.34 -0.03
CA GLY A 454 -0.42 -20.81 -0.81
C GLY A 454 -1.72 -20.85 -0.01
N GLY A 455 -2.84 -20.44 -0.63
CA GLY A 455 -4.14 -20.36 0.06
C GLY A 455 -4.62 -21.70 0.66
N TYR A 456 -4.21 -22.82 0.07
CA TYR A 456 -4.54 -24.17 0.50
C TYR A 456 -3.72 -24.67 1.70
N GLY A 457 -2.53 -24.10 1.96
CA GLY A 457 -1.64 -24.61 3.00
C GLY A 457 -0.16 -24.35 2.78
N SER A 458 0.66 -25.11 3.52
CA SER A 458 2.12 -25.11 3.44
C SER A 458 2.65 -26.47 3.01
N ILE A 459 3.60 -26.51 2.08
CA ILE A 459 4.21 -27.75 1.59
C ILE A 459 5.66 -27.85 2.09
N TYR A 460 5.98 -28.97 2.73
CA TYR A 460 7.32 -29.28 3.25
C TYR A 460 7.93 -30.48 2.53
N ARG A 461 9.24 -30.46 2.27
CA ARG A 461 10.01 -31.66 1.91
C ARG A 461 10.29 -32.45 3.18
N GLY A 462 9.97 -33.74 3.17
CA GLY A 462 10.24 -34.65 4.28
C GLY A 462 11.16 -35.81 3.92
N LEU A 463 11.57 -36.54 4.96
CA LEU A 463 12.10 -37.90 4.88
C LEU A 463 11.26 -38.76 5.83
N LEU A 464 10.36 -39.57 5.28
CA LEU A 464 9.34 -40.31 6.03
C LEU A 464 9.53 -41.81 5.76
N ARG A 465 9.83 -42.59 6.80
CA ARG A 465 10.17 -44.03 6.70
C ARG A 465 11.23 -44.32 5.62
N HIS A 466 12.28 -43.49 5.59
CA HIS A 466 13.38 -43.44 4.59
C HIS A 466 13.00 -42.99 3.16
N THR A 467 11.74 -42.73 2.86
CA THR A 467 11.29 -42.21 1.56
C THR A 467 11.32 -40.68 1.54
N HIS A 468 11.81 -40.07 0.45
CA HIS A 468 11.66 -38.62 0.24
C HIS A 468 10.23 -38.28 -0.20
N VAL A 469 9.59 -37.39 0.56
CA VAL A 469 8.16 -37.07 0.39
C VAL A 469 7.91 -35.55 0.32
N ALA A 470 6.82 -35.16 -0.33
CA ALA A 470 6.23 -33.84 -0.21
C ALA A 470 5.00 -33.92 0.71
N ILE A 471 4.97 -33.09 1.76
CA ILE A 471 3.92 -33.08 2.79
C ILE A 471 3.15 -31.77 2.68
N LYS A 472 1.91 -31.83 2.18
CA LYS A 472 0.97 -30.70 2.05
C LYS A 472 0.16 -30.60 3.34
N MET A 473 0.53 -29.66 4.21
CA MET A 473 -0.20 -29.33 5.44
C MET A 473 -1.33 -28.35 5.09
N LEU A 474 -2.58 -28.82 5.12
CA LEU A 474 -3.76 -27.98 4.84
C LEU A 474 -4.10 -27.11 6.06
N HIS A 475 -4.77 -25.98 5.86
CA HIS A 475 -5.15 -25.08 6.95
C HIS A 475 -6.46 -25.53 7.64
N PRO A 476 -6.45 -25.99 8.91
CA PRO A 476 -7.63 -26.57 9.58
C PRO A 476 -8.75 -25.56 9.90
N HIS A 477 -8.47 -24.26 9.73
CA HIS A 477 -9.43 -23.17 9.94
C HIS A 477 -9.89 -22.53 8.61
N SER A 478 -9.51 -23.11 7.46
CA SER A 478 -10.09 -22.76 6.18
C SER A 478 -11.44 -23.46 6.00
N SER A 479 -12.42 -22.79 5.40
CA SER A 479 -13.75 -23.36 5.13
C SER A 479 -13.76 -24.34 3.93
N GLN A 480 -12.59 -24.68 3.38
CA GLN A 480 -12.41 -25.51 2.19
C GLN A 480 -11.45 -26.69 2.44
N GLY A 481 -10.43 -26.52 3.29
CA GLY A 481 -9.43 -27.55 3.57
C GLY A 481 -9.97 -28.93 3.95
N PRO A 482 -10.99 -29.07 4.82
CA PRO A 482 -11.54 -30.38 5.17
C PRO A 482 -12.21 -31.14 4.01
N SER A 483 -12.91 -30.43 3.12
CA SER A 483 -13.56 -31.05 1.95
C SER A 483 -12.57 -31.29 0.82
N GLU A 484 -11.59 -30.41 0.63
CA GLU A 484 -10.48 -30.60 -0.32
C GLU A 484 -9.59 -31.78 0.10
N PHE A 485 -9.28 -31.93 1.40
CA PHE A 485 -8.58 -33.10 1.96
C PHE A 485 -9.29 -34.40 1.59
N GLN A 486 -10.58 -34.50 1.92
CA GLN A 486 -11.36 -35.70 1.66
C GLN A 486 -11.49 -35.97 0.15
N GLN A 487 -11.57 -34.94 -0.69
CA GLN A 487 -11.64 -35.07 -2.14
C GLN A 487 -10.32 -35.58 -2.72
N GLU A 488 -9.16 -35.05 -2.30
CA GLU A 488 -7.86 -35.56 -2.75
C GLU A 488 -7.63 -37.02 -2.31
N VAL A 489 -7.97 -37.38 -1.06
CA VAL A 489 -7.89 -38.77 -0.59
C VAL A 489 -8.84 -39.66 -1.40
N ASN A 490 -10.09 -39.27 -1.59
CA ASN A 490 -11.11 -40.08 -2.30
C ASN A 490 -10.78 -40.35 -3.77
N ILE A 491 -10.03 -39.45 -4.42
CA ILE A 491 -9.61 -39.55 -5.83
C ILE A 491 -8.23 -40.21 -5.93
N LEU A 492 -7.19 -39.64 -5.31
CA LEU A 492 -5.80 -40.09 -5.50
C LEU A 492 -5.45 -41.40 -4.77
N SER A 493 -6.29 -41.89 -3.86
CA SER A 493 -6.19 -43.29 -3.39
C SER A 493 -6.46 -44.30 -4.51
N LYS A 494 -7.31 -43.95 -5.49
CA LYS A 494 -7.81 -44.83 -6.56
C LYS A 494 -7.10 -44.62 -7.90
N LEU A 495 -6.55 -43.44 -8.17
CA LEU A 495 -5.88 -43.14 -9.43
C LEU A 495 -4.41 -43.56 -9.42
N ARG A 496 -3.97 -44.27 -10.47
CA ARG A 496 -2.56 -44.58 -10.75
C ARG A 496 -2.31 -44.36 -12.24
N HIS A 497 -1.45 -43.40 -12.57
CA HIS A 497 -1.06 -43.04 -13.94
C HIS A 497 0.34 -42.40 -13.90
N PRO A 498 1.26 -42.69 -14.85
CA PRO A 498 2.64 -42.18 -14.80
C PRO A 498 2.74 -40.64 -14.77
N ASN A 499 1.75 -39.94 -15.34
CA ASN A 499 1.69 -38.47 -15.36
C ASN A 499 0.68 -37.87 -14.37
N ILE A 500 0.35 -38.57 -13.28
CA ILE A 500 -0.40 -38.05 -12.12
C ILE A 500 0.46 -38.26 -10.86
N VAL A 501 0.41 -37.32 -9.92
CA VAL A 501 1.18 -37.40 -8.66
C VAL A 501 0.67 -38.54 -7.78
N THR A 502 1.60 -39.34 -7.26
CA THR A 502 1.28 -40.46 -6.35
C THR A 502 1.03 -39.93 -4.94
N LEU A 503 -0.20 -40.07 -4.45
CA LEU A 503 -0.51 -39.94 -3.02
C LEU A 503 -0.06 -41.22 -2.31
N ILE A 504 0.98 -41.10 -1.46
CA ILE A 504 1.54 -42.19 -0.66
C ILE A 504 0.65 -42.46 0.56
N GLY A 505 0.05 -41.41 1.12
CA GLY A 505 -0.77 -41.51 2.32
C GLY A 505 -1.26 -40.17 2.85
N ALA A 506 -1.85 -40.18 4.04
CA ALA A 506 -2.37 -39.00 4.72
C ALA A 506 -2.21 -39.10 6.24
N CYS A 507 -2.26 -37.96 6.91
CA CYS A 507 -2.38 -37.85 8.36
C CYS A 507 -3.62 -37.00 8.69
N PRO A 508 -4.78 -37.62 9.02
CA PRO A 508 -6.01 -36.90 9.34
C PRO A 508 -5.86 -35.99 10.57
N GLU A 509 -5.12 -36.44 11.59
CA GLU A 509 -4.77 -35.67 12.79
C GLU A 509 -4.10 -34.32 12.46
N ALA A 510 -3.27 -34.30 11.42
CA ALA A 510 -2.52 -33.13 10.97
C ALA A 510 -3.18 -32.35 9.81
N TRP A 511 -4.29 -32.86 9.25
CA TRP A 511 -4.83 -32.45 7.93
C TRP A 511 -3.75 -32.42 6.84
N ALA A 512 -2.88 -33.44 6.82
CA ALA A 512 -1.72 -33.49 5.94
C ALA A 512 -1.83 -34.58 4.88
N LEU A 513 -1.46 -34.25 3.64
CA LEU A 513 -1.38 -35.18 2.51
C LEU A 513 0.09 -35.44 2.16
N VAL A 514 0.45 -36.71 1.95
CA VAL A 514 1.83 -37.16 1.72
C VAL A 514 1.97 -37.71 0.31
N TYR A 515 2.77 -37.05 -0.52
CA TYR A 515 3.00 -37.39 -1.92
C TYR A 515 4.47 -37.75 -2.16
N GLU A 516 4.76 -38.35 -3.32
CA GLU A 516 6.13 -38.45 -3.85
C GLU A 516 6.81 -37.06 -3.96
N TYR A 517 8.11 -37.00 -3.66
CA TYR A 517 8.88 -35.76 -3.78
C TYR A 517 9.41 -35.57 -5.22
N LEU A 518 8.94 -34.52 -5.89
CA LEU A 518 9.31 -34.19 -7.26
C LEU A 518 10.33 -33.03 -7.27
N PRO A 519 11.63 -33.29 -7.56
CA PRO A 519 12.71 -32.36 -7.24
C PRO A 519 12.85 -31.16 -8.19
N ASN A 520 12.30 -31.22 -9.41
CA ASN A 520 12.38 -30.12 -10.39
C ASN A 520 11.26 -29.07 -10.23
N GLY A 521 10.46 -29.15 -9.17
CA GLY A 521 9.41 -28.16 -8.85
C GLY A 521 8.24 -28.21 -9.81
N SER A 522 7.55 -27.08 -9.98
CA SER A 522 6.44 -26.94 -10.93
C SER A 522 6.89 -26.45 -12.30
N LEU A 523 6.07 -26.71 -13.33
CA LEU A 523 6.24 -26.16 -14.66
C LEU A 523 6.21 -24.62 -14.66
N GLU A 524 5.52 -23.98 -13.71
CA GLU A 524 5.58 -22.53 -13.50
C GLU A 524 6.97 -22.06 -13.06
N ASP A 525 7.59 -22.73 -12.08
CA ASP A 525 8.95 -22.42 -11.61
C ASP A 525 9.96 -22.54 -12.77
N ARG A 526 9.76 -23.53 -13.65
CA ARG A 526 10.66 -23.83 -14.77
C ARG A 526 10.42 -22.97 -16.02
N LEU A 527 9.18 -22.53 -16.29
CA LEU A 527 8.88 -21.53 -17.32
C LEU A 527 9.35 -20.13 -16.91
N THR A 528 9.26 -19.78 -15.62
CA THR A 528 9.76 -18.51 -15.08
C THR A 528 11.27 -18.49 -14.81
N CYS A 529 11.98 -19.60 -15.05
CA CYS A 529 13.41 -19.78 -14.79
C CYS A 529 13.81 -19.39 -13.35
N LYS A 530 12.92 -19.69 -12.39
CA LYS A 530 13.08 -19.40 -10.96
C LYS A 530 14.40 -19.94 -10.44
N ASP A 531 14.99 -19.21 -9.50
CA ASP A 531 16.31 -19.50 -8.89
C ASP A 531 17.46 -19.66 -9.91
N ASN A 532 17.29 -19.08 -11.11
CA ASN A 532 18.16 -19.19 -12.28
C ASN A 532 18.25 -20.61 -12.86
N THR A 533 17.21 -21.43 -12.67
CA THR A 533 17.12 -22.76 -13.32
C THR A 533 17.06 -22.62 -14.85
N PRO A 534 17.76 -23.46 -15.63
CA PRO A 534 17.89 -23.29 -17.08
C PRO A 534 16.55 -23.46 -17.79
N PRO A 535 16.26 -22.74 -18.89
CA PRO A 535 14.97 -22.83 -19.59
C PRO A 535 14.70 -24.24 -20.11
N LEU A 536 13.43 -24.66 -20.13
CA LEU A 536 13.03 -25.94 -20.73
C LEU A 536 13.14 -25.86 -22.25
N SER A 537 13.83 -26.83 -22.86
CA SER A 537 13.91 -26.94 -24.32
C SER A 537 12.56 -27.26 -24.96
N TRP A 538 12.40 -26.93 -26.24
CA TRP A 538 11.13 -27.19 -26.95
C TRP A 538 10.75 -28.68 -26.96
N GLN A 539 11.73 -29.60 -27.00
CA GLN A 539 11.47 -31.06 -26.91
C GLN A 539 10.85 -31.44 -25.56
N THR A 540 11.37 -30.90 -24.45
CA THR A 540 10.81 -31.13 -23.12
C THR A 540 9.41 -30.50 -23.01
N ARG A 541 9.19 -29.33 -23.62
CA ARG A 541 7.85 -28.70 -23.65
C ARG A 541 6.83 -29.52 -24.46
N ILE A 542 7.23 -30.14 -25.57
CA ILE A 542 6.42 -31.09 -26.33
C ILE A 542 6.13 -32.37 -25.51
N ARG A 543 7.14 -32.90 -24.80
CA ARG A 543 6.95 -34.04 -23.88
C ARG A 543 5.89 -33.72 -22.83
N VAL A 544 6.03 -32.61 -22.10
CA VAL A 544 5.08 -32.15 -21.07
C VAL A 544 3.67 -31.96 -21.64
N ALA A 545 3.54 -31.40 -22.86
CA ALA A 545 2.25 -31.28 -23.54
C ALA A 545 1.59 -32.65 -23.80
N SER A 546 2.35 -33.63 -24.28
CA SER A 546 1.85 -35.00 -24.52
C SER A 546 1.49 -35.74 -23.23
N GLU A 547 2.31 -35.61 -22.19
CA GLU A 547 2.12 -36.27 -20.88
C GLU A 547 0.89 -35.73 -20.16
N LEU A 548 0.70 -34.41 -20.17
CA LEU A 548 -0.52 -33.78 -19.67
C LEU A 548 -1.74 -34.21 -20.48
N CYS A 549 -1.64 -34.32 -21.81
CA CYS A 549 -2.73 -34.85 -22.63
C CYS A 549 -3.07 -36.30 -22.25
N SER A 550 -2.08 -37.15 -21.98
CA SER A 550 -2.28 -38.53 -21.51
C SER A 550 -3.01 -38.57 -20.16
N ALA A 551 -2.57 -37.77 -19.19
CA ALA A 551 -3.22 -37.66 -17.88
C ALA A 551 -4.68 -37.20 -17.97
N LEU A 552 -5.01 -36.26 -18.87
CA LEU A 552 -6.37 -35.79 -19.07
C LEU A 552 -7.25 -36.83 -19.79
N ILE A 553 -6.72 -37.51 -20.82
CA ILE A 553 -7.42 -38.63 -21.48
C ILE A 553 -7.77 -39.71 -20.44
N PHE A 554 -6.83 -40.04 -19.54
CA PHE A 554 -7.07 -40.96 -18.44
C PHE A 554 -8.17 -40.44 -17.50
N LEU A 555 -8.03 -39.24 -16.93
CA LEU A 555 -9.02 -38.66 -16.00
C LEU A 555 -10.44 -38.59 -16.59
N HIS A 556 -10.56 -38.17 -17.85
CA HIS A 556 -11.84 -38.07 -18.55
C HIS A 556 -12.43 -39.43 -18.94
N SER A 557 -11.67 -40.54 -18.85
CA SER A 557 -12.14 -41.91 -19.13
C SER A 557 -12.12 -42.88 -17.94
N CYS A 558 -11.56 -42.49 -16.78
CA CYS A 558 -11.51 -43.31 -15.55
C CYS A 558 -12.86 -43.81 -15.01
N THR A 559 -13.96 -43.14 -15.33
CA THR A 559 -15.31 -43.49 -14.87
C THR A 559 -16.30 -43.26 -16.00
N ALA A 560 -17.49 -43.87 -15.92
CA ALA A 560 -18.54 -43.75 -16.95
C ALA A 560 -19.03 -42.31 -17.23
N ARG A 561 -18.65 -41.33 -16.38
CA ARG A 561 -18.93 -39.90 -16.55
C ARG A 561 -17.67 -39.01 -16.53
N GLY A 562 -16.49 -39.57 -16.33
CA GLY A 562 -15.21 -38.87 -16.21
C GLY A 562 -14.96 -38.16 -14.86
N ILE A 563 -13.69 -37.78 -14.64
CA ILE A 563 -13.21 -36.94 -13.54
C ILE A 563 -12.68 -35.64 -14.15
N ILE A 564 -13.23 -34.49 -13.78
CA ILE A 564 -12.81 -33.18 -14.27
C ILE A 564 -11.81 -32.57 -13.27
N HIS A 565 -10.70 -32.02 -13.76
CA HIS A 565 -9.64 -31.47 -12.91
C HIS A 565 -9.99 -30.07 -12.37
N GLY A 566 -10.45 -29.16 -13.22
CA GLY A 566 -11.00 -27.85 -12.83
C GLY A 566 -9.98 -26.71 -12.68
N ASP A 567 -8.82 -26.93 -12.04
CA ASP A 567 -7.74 -25.91 -11.92
C ASP A 567 -6.43 -26.36 -12.56
N LEU A 568 -6.47 -26.58 -13.88
CA LEU A 568 -5.28 -26.87 -14.69
C LEU A 568 -4.46 -25.60 -14.91
N LYS A 569 -3.25 -25.58 -14.34
CA LYS A 569 -2.27 -24.49 -14.45
C LYS A 569 -0.84 -25.04 -14.34
N PRO A 570 0.19 -24.39 -14.90
CA PRO A 570 1.58 -24.84 -14.80
C PRO A 570 2.11 -24.99 -13.36
N ALA A 571 1.55 -24.26 -12.39
CA ALA A 571 1.90 -24.44 -10.98
C ALA A 571 1.44 -25.81 -10.40
N ASN A 572 0.41 -26.43 -11.00
CA ASN A 572 -0.13 -27.73 -10.60
C ASN A 572 0.44 -28.90 -11.42
N ILE A 573 1.39 -28.63 -12.32
CA ILE A 573 2.12 -29.64 -13.09
C ILE A 573 3.53 -29.70 -12.51
N LEU A 574 3.84 -30.78 -11.81
CA LEU A 574 5.13 -31.00 -11.15
C LEU A 574 6.07 -31.82 -12.04
N LEU A 575 7.38 -31.72 -11.81
CA LEU A 575 8.42 -32.33 -12.63
C LEU A 575 9.33 -33.24 -11.80
N ASP A 576 9.46 -34.51 -12.22
CA ASP A 576 10.37 -35.48 -11.61
C ASP A 576 11.85 -35.17 -11.91
N ALA A 577 12.78 -36.03 -11.46
CA ALA A 577 14.21 -35.87 -11.73
C ALA A 577 14.57 -35.87 -13.24
N ASN A 578 13.76 -36.53 -14.07
CA ASN A 578 13.96 -36.72 -15.51
C ASN A 578 13.16 -35.75 -16.40
N PHE A 579 12.50 -34.75 -15.78
CA PHE A 579 11.53 -33.84 -16.41
C PHE A 579 10.31 -34.55 -17.04
N VAL A 580 9.92 -35.71 -16.52
CA VAL A 580 8.59 -36.29 -16.69
C VAL A 580 7.62 -35.46 -15.85
N SER A 581 6.52 -35.04 -16.46
CA SER A 581 5.49 -34.24 -15.81
C SER A 581 4.44 -35.07 -15.10
N LYS A 582 4.00 -34.60 -13.93
CA LYS A 582 2.93 -35.19 -13.13
C LYS A 582 1.91 -34.13 -12.71
N LEU A 583 0.65 -34.34 -13.06
CA LEU A 583 -0.47 -33.49 -12.65
C LEU A 583 -0.77 -33.68 -11.14
N SER A 584 -1.10 -32.59 -10.45
CA SER A 584 -1.26 -32.54 -8.99
C SER A 584 -2.34 -31.54 -8.55
N ASP A 585 -2.61 -31.46 -7.23
CA ASP A 585 -3.56 -30.52 -6.60
C ASP A 585 -5.03 -30.80 -6.92
N PHE A 586 -5.51 -31.98 -6.50
CA PHE A 586 -6.82 -32.52 -6.88
C PHE A 586 -8.00 -32.03 -6.01
N GLY A 587 -7.78 -31.07 -5.10
CA GLY A 587 -8.75 -30.69 -4.07
C GLY A 587 -10.07 -30.14 -4.60
N ILE A 588 -10.06 -29.47 -5.76
CA ILE A 588 -11.28 -28.97 -6.41
C ILE A 588 -11.79 -29.82 -7.58
N CYS A 589 -11.19 -30.99 -7.84
CA CYS A 589 -11.66 -31.90 -8.88
C CYS A 589 -13.09 -32.38 -8.63
N ARG A 590 -13.80 -32.77 -9.71
CA ARG A 590 -15.18 -33.28 -9.64
C ARG A 590 -15.29 -34.61 -10.34
N VAL A 591 -15.74 -35.62 -9.60
CA VAL A 591 -16.26 -36.86 -10.16
C VAL A 591 -17.73 -36.60 -10.50
N LEU A 592 -18.12 -36.83 -11.75
CA LEU A 592 -19.52 -36.70 -12.15
C LEU A 592 -20.30 -37.93 -11.63
N SER A 593 -21.07 -37.75 -10.57
CA SER A 593 -21.90 -38.77 -9.92
C SER A 593 -23.27 -38.92 -10.58
N GLU A 594 -24.07 -39.90 -10.11
CA GLU A 594 -25.41 -40.17 -10.63
C GLU A 594 -26.52 -39.41 -9.90
N ASP A 595 -26.45 -39.29 -8.57
CA ASP A 595 -27.58 -38.87 -7.73
C ASP A 595 -27.98 -37.39 -7.79
N GLU A 596 -27.13 -36.49 -8.33
CA GLU A 596 -27.39 -35.04 -8.33
C GLU A 596 -28.13 -34.52 -9.58
N PHE A 597 -28.50 -35.40 -10.53
CA PHE A 597 -29.09 -35.00 -11.81
C PHE A 597 -30.62 -35.16 -11.88
N SER A 598 -31.33 -34.03 -11.97
CA SER A 598 -32.72 -34.00 -12.44
C SER A 598 -32.80 -34.47 -13.91
N GLU A 599 -33.81 -35.29 -14.23
CA GLU A 599 -34.01 -36.06 -15.49
C GLU A 599 -34.19 -35.21 -16.78
N LYS A 600 -33.81 -33.93 -16.80
CA LYS A 600 -34.14 -32.96 -17.86
C LYS A 600 -32.93 -32.27 -18.51
N SER A 601 -31.71 -32.60 -18.12
CA SER A 601 -30.48 -32.01 -18.69
C SER A 601 -29.80 -32.98 -19.65
N THR A 602 -29.89 -32.73 -20.97
CA THR A 602 -29.21 -33.52 -22.03
C THR A 602 -27.70 -33.20 -22.14
N SER A 603 -27.06 -32.80 -21.05
CA SER A 603 -25.68 -32.32 -20.98
C SER A 603 -25.00 -32.89 -19.73
N LEU A 604 -23.80 -33.44 -19.89
CA LEU A 604 -23.04 -34.08 -18.81
C LEU A 604 -22.13 -33.04 -18.13
N CYS A 605 -22.70 -32.23 -17.23
CA CYS A 605 -22.05 -31.05 -16.68
C CYS A 605 -22.31 -30.86 -15.19
N TYR A 606 -21.29 -30.48 -14.42
CA TYR A 606 -21.41 -30.20 -12.99
C TYR A 606 -21.65 -28.71 -12.74
N ARG A 607 -22.79 -28.33 -12.15
CA ARG A 607 -23.08 -26.90 -11.88
C ARG A 607 -22.46 -26.46 -10.55
N THR A 608 -21.56 -25.49 -10.57
CA THR A 608 -20.84 -25.03 -9.36
C THR A 608 -20.33 -23.60 -9.51
N ASP A 609 -20.10 -22.92 -8.39
CA ASP A 609 -19.45 -21.60 -8.38
C ASP A 609 -18.05 -21.70 -9.02
N PRO A 610 -17.67 -20.81 -9.96
CA PRO A 610 -16.35 -20.85 -10.59
C PRO A 610 -15.20 -20.72 -9.58
N LYS A 611 -14.50 -21.84 -9.37
CA LYS A 611 -13.26 -21.95 -8.60
C LYS A 611 -12.12 -22.34 -9.52
N GLY A 612 -10.95 -21.73 -9.31
CA GLY A 612 -9.73 -21.95 -10.09
C GLY A 612 -9.07 -20.64 -10.50
N THR A 613 -8.00 -20.76 -11.27
CA THR A 613 -7.10 -19.65 -11.57
C THR A 613 -7.58 -18.84 -12.78
N PHE A 614 -8.10 -17.62 -12.55
CA PHE A 614 -8.82 -16.78 -13.52
C PHE A 614 -8.25 -16.74 -14.96
N ALA A 615 -6.92 -16.72 -15.14
CA ALA A 615 -6.29 -16.65 -16.46
C ALA A 615 -6.34 -17.98 -17.27
N TYR A 616 -6.74 -19.09 -16.65
CA TYR A 616 -6.94 -20.39 -17.29
C TYR A 616 -8.41 -20.82 -17.33
N LEU A 617 -9.29 -20.19 -16.54
CA LEU A 617 -10.70 -20.56 -16.46
C LEU A 617 -11.40 -20.48 -17.83
N ASP A 618 -12.18 -21.52 -18.10
CA ASP A 618 -13.04 -21.64 -19.27
C ASP A 618 -14.10 -20.53 -19.29
N PRO A 619 -14.21 -19.72 -20.37
CA PRO A 619 -15.21 -18.66 -20.48
C PRO A 619 -16.65 -19.19 -20.53
N GLU A 620 -16.88 -20.37 -21.09
CA GLU A 620 -18.22 -20.99 -21.10
C GLU A 620 -18.60 -21.45 -19.69
N PHE A 621 -17.66 -22.00 -18.91
CA PHE A 621 -17.88 -22.30 -17.48
C PHE A 621 -18.12 -21.02 -16.66
N LEU A 622 -17.41 -19.92 -16.93
CA LEU A 622 -17.64 -18.62 -16.29
C LEU A 622 -19.03 -18.04 -16.62
N ASP A 623 -19.49 -18.18 -17.86
CA ASP A 623 -20.79 -17.65 -18.32
C ASP A 623 -21.99 -18.52 -17.89
N THR A 624 -21.80 -19.84 -17.70
CA THR A 624 -22.89 -20.81 -17.44
C THR A 624 -22.90 -21.41 -16.02
N GLY A 625 -21.75 -21.43 -15.34
CA GLY A 625 -21.53 -22.22 -14.12
C GLY A 625 -21.45 -23.74 -14.35
N GLU A 626 -21.42 -24.22 -15.60
CA GLU A 626 -21.41 -25.65 -15.94
C GLU A 626 -20.00 -26.15 -16.28
N LEU A 627 -19.38 -26.85 -15.30
CA LEU A 627 -18.06 -27.44 -15.44
C LEU A 627 -18.13 -28.75 -16.22
N THR A 628 -17.27 -28.91 -17.24
CA THR A 628 -17.24 -30.08 -18.14
C THR A 628 -15.81 -30.56 -18.42
N PRO A 629 -15.60 -31.77 -18.98
CA PRO A 629 -14.30 -32.18 -19.50
C PRO A 629 -13.72 -31.20 -20.55
N LYS A 630 -14.58 -30.51 -21.31
CA LYS A 630 -14.16 -29.48 -22.28
C LYS A 630 -13.63 -28.21 -21.61
N SER A 631 -13.91 -27.98 -20.33
CA SER A 631 -13.31 -26.89 -19.55
C SER A 631 -11.84 -27.16 -19.24
N ASP A 632 -11.47 -28.41 -18.94
CA ASP A 632 -10.07 -28.81 -18.85
C ASP A 632 -9.34 -28.65 -20.20
N VAL A 633 -10.00 -28.96 -21.33
CA VAL A 633 -9.43 -28.76 -22.68
C VAL A 633 -9.11 -27.28 -22.96
N TYR A 634 -9.93 -26.34 -22.48
CA TYR A 634 -9.65 -24.91 -22.62
C TYR A 634 -8.38 -24.51 -21.85
N SER A 635 -8.29 -24.90 -20.58
CA SER A 635 -7.14 -24.65 -19.70
C SER A 635 -5.86 -25.28 -20.27
N PHE A 636 -5.96 -26.51 -20.79
CA PHE A 636 -4.89 -27.20 -21.51
C PHE A 636 -4.41 -26.39 -22.73
N GLY A 637 -5.32 -25.84 -23.54
CA GLY A 637 -4.99 -24.95 -24.64
C GLY A 637 -4.16 -23.73 -24.18
N ILE A 638 -4.55 -23.07 -23.10
CA ILE A 638 -3.80 -21.92 -22.54
C ILE A 638 -2.38 -22.36 -22.10
N ILE A 639 -2.25 -23.56 -21.52
CA ILE A 639 -0.94 -24.14 -21.17
C ILE A 639 -0.08 -24.39 -22.41
N LEU A 640 -0.63 -24.90 -23.52
CA LEU A 640 0.09 -25.04 -24.78
C LEU A 640 0.59 -23.70 -25.35
N LEU A 641 -0.23 -22.64 -25.29
CA LEU A 641 0.18 -21.30 -25.72
C LEU A 641 1.35 -20.76 -24.86
N ARG A 642 1.34 -21.04 -23.55
CA ARG A 642 2.46 -20.68 -22.66
C ARG A 642 3.72 -21.49 -22.94
N LEU A 643 3.60 -22.80 -23.21
CA LEU A 643 4.73 -23.65 -23.59
C LEU A 643 5.42 -23.13 -24.88
N LEU A 644 4.64 -22.69 -25.87
CA LEU A 644 5.17 -22.12 -27.12
C LEU A 644 5.92 -20.78 -26.94
N THR A 645 5.40 -19.89 -26.10
CA THR A 645 5.80 -18.47 -26.08
C THR A 645 6.59 -18.03 -24.83
N GLY A 646 6.57 -18.82 -23.76
CA GLY A 646 7.12 -18.47 -22.44
C GLY A 646 6.35 -17.38 -21.69
N ARG A 647 5.28 -16.82 -22.29
CA ARG A 647 4.57 -15.64 -21.77
C ARG A 647 3.58 -15.98 -20.64
N PRO A 648 3.14 -14.98 -19.84
CA PRO A 648 2.01 -15.14 -18.91
C PRO A 648 0.71 -15.53 -19.62
N ALA A 649 -0.23 -16.17 -18.92
CA ALA A 649 -1.52 -16.60 -19.50
C ALA A 649 -2.45 -15.44 -19.91
N LEU A 650 -2.39 -14.30 -19.22
CA LEU A 650 -3.36 -13.21 -19.44
C LEU A 650 -3.16 -12.57 -20.81
N GLY A 651 -4.17 -12.65 -21.69
CA GLY A 651 -4.14 -12.08 -23.04
C GLY A 651 -3.47 -12.94 -24.11
N ILE A 652 -2.80 -14.03 -23.73
CA ILE A 652 -1.95 -14.85 -24.62
C ILE A 652 -2.67 -15.36 -25.88
N LYS A 653 -3.94 -15.75 -25.76
CA LYS A 653 -4.78 -16.18 -26.90
C LYS A 653 -4.85 -15.10 -27.99
N ASN A 654 -4.98 -13.84 -27.59
CA ASN A 654 -5.14 -12.72 -28.52
C ASN A 654 -3.81 -12.37 -29.20
N GLU A 655 -2.68 -12.47 -28.48
CA GLU A 655 -1.35 -12.30 -29.07
C GLU A 655 -1.04 -13.38 -30.11
N VAL A 656 -1.33 -14.65 -29.78
CA VAL A 656 -1.09 -15.78 -30.69
C VAL A 656 -2.03 -15.73 -31.90
N GLN A 657 -3.31 -15.39 -31.72
CA GLN A 657 -4.24 -15.16 -32.84
C GLN A 657 -3.70 -14.08 -33.79
N TYR A 658 -3.34 -12.91 -33.26
CA TYR A 658 -2.81 -11.82 -34.08
C TYR A 658 -1.52 -12.20 -34.81
N ALA A 659 -0.61 -12.94 -34.16
CA ALA A 659 0.62 -13.41 -34.79
C ALA A 659 0.37 -14.48 -35.88
N LEU A 660 -0.66 -15.33 -35.71
CA LEU A 660 -1.11 -16.25 -36.76
C LEU A 660 -1.72 -15.49 -37.96
N ASP A 661 -2.62 -14.53 -37.68
CA ASP A 661 -3.32 -13.72 -38.70
C ASP A 661 -2.37 -12.83 -39.52
N LYS A 662 -1.25 -12.40 -38.92
CA LYS A 662 -0.19 -11.64 -39.61
C LYS A 662 0.91 -12.51 -40.22
N GLY A 663 0.98 -13.80 -39.87
CA GLY A 663 2.06 -14.70 -40.27
C GLY A 663 3.34 -14.59 -39.42
N ASN A 664 3.37 -13.71 -38.44
CA ASN A 664 4.52 -13.40 -37.58
C ASN A 664 4.67 -14.34 -36.36
N LEU A 665 4.07 -15.53 -36.37
CA LEU A 665 4.16 -16.49 -35.25
C LEU A 665 5.59 -16.74 -34.78
N LYS A 666 6.57 -16.74 -35.70
CA LYS A 666 8.00 -16.97 -35.38
C LYS A 666 8.55 -15.96 -34.36
N ASP A 667 8.09 -14.72 -34.40
CA ASP A 667 8.55 -13.63 -33.52
C ASP A 667 7.93 -13.73 -32.10
N LEU A 668 6.96 -14.63 -31.92
CA LEU A 668 6.23 -14.88 -30.67
C LEU A 668 6.70 -16.17 -29.96
N LEU A 669 7.42 -17.05 -30.66
CA LEU A 669 7.99 -18.28 -30.07
C LEU A 669 9.08 -17.95 -29.04
N ASP A 670 9.15 -18.75 -27.98
CA ASP A 670 10.13 -18.55 -26.90
C ASP A 670 11.57 -18.86 -27.39
N PRO A 671 12.47 -17.85 -27.50
CA PRO A 671 13.85 -18.09 -27.91
C PRO A 671 14.67 -18.85 -26.86
N THR A 672 14.23 -18.86 -25.59
CA THR A 672 14.91 -19.59 -24.51
C THR A 672 14.70 -21.11 -24.60
N ALA A 673 13.70 -21.56 -25.36
CA ALA A 673 13.44 -22.97 -25.63
C ALA A 673 14.40 -23.59 -26.67
N GLY A 674 15.28 -22.78 -27.28
CA GLY A 674 16.10 -23.16 -28.43
C GLY A 674 15.34 -23.07 -29.75
N ASP A 675 15.94 -23.60 -30.82
CA ASP A 675 15.40 -23.51 -32.19
C ASP A 675 14.14 -24.38 -32.37
N TRP A 676 12.98 -23.79 -32.11
CA TRP A 676 11.67 -24.36 -32.41
C TRP A 676 11.53 -24.72 -33.91
N PRO A 677 11.25 -25.98 -34.25
CA PRO A 677 10.90 -26.36 -35.62
C PRO A 677 9.57 -25.70 -36.00
N PHE A 678 9.61 -24.78 -36.97
CA PHE A 678 8.47 -23.89 -37.27
C PHE A 678 7.19 -24.64 -37.70
N VAL A 679 7.32 -25.82 -38.32
CA VAL A 679 6.17 -26.66 -38.69
C VAL A 679 5.46 -27.18 -37.44
N GLN A 680 6.19 -27.83 -36.53
CA GLN A 680 5.65 -28.32 -35.25
C GLN A 680 5.13 -27.17 -34.39
N ALA A 681 5.85 -26.06 -34.30
CA ALA A 681 5.43 -24.88 -33.54
C ALA A 681 4.12 -24.27 -34.08
N LYS A 682 3.97 -24.19 -35.41
CA LYS A 682 2.71 -23.72 -36.04
C LYS A 682 1.56 -24.71 -35.87
N GLN A 683 1.82 -26.01 -35.99
CA GLN A 683 0.81 -27.04 -35.72
C GLN A 683 0.34 -27.00 -34.26
N LEU A 684 1.25 -26.88 -33.30
CA LEU A 684 0.93 -26.77 -31.89
C LEU A 684 0.17 -25.47 -31.58
N ALA A 685 0.51 -24.35 -32.23
CA ALA A 685 -0.22 -23.09 -32.09
C ALA A 685 -1.67 -23.22 -32.58
N HIS A 686 -1.91 -23.81 -33.75
CA HIS A 686 -3.28 -24.06 -34.22
C HIS A 686 -4.04 -25.02 -33.30
N LEU A 687 -3.40 -26.09 -32.82
CA LEU A 687 -4.01 -27.03 -31.88
C LEU A 687 -4.43 -26.35 -30.57
N ALA A 688 -3.54 -25.53 -30.00
CA ALA A 688 -3.79 -24.76 -28.79
C ALA A 688 -4.93 -23.75 -28.95
N MET A 689 -5.00 -23.07 -30.10
CA MET A 689 -6.08 -22.13 -30.40
C MET A 689 -7.44 -22.82 -30.53
N ASN A 690 -7.49 -24.02 -31.15
CA ASN A 690 -8.69 -24.85 -31.20
C ASN A 690 -9.12 -25.34 -29.81
N CYS A 691 -8.17 -25.75 -28.96
CA CYS A 691 -8.43 -26.08 -27.55
C CYS A 691 -9.02 -24.88 -26.79
N CYS A 692 -8.54 -23.66 -27.06
CA CYS A 692 -9.05 -22.43 -26.45
C CYS A 692 -10.35 -21.89 -27.09
N GLU A 693 -11.10 -22.65 -27.89
CA GLU A 693 -12.33 -22.13 -28.50
C GLU A 693 -13.38 -21.70 -27.48
N LYS A 694 -14.18 -20.68 -27.81
CA LYS A 694 -15.17 -20.14 -26.85
C LYS A 694 -16.25 -21.16 -26.53
N ASN A 695 -16.81 -21.80 -27.55
CA ASN A 695 -17.83 -22.84 -27.43
C ASN A 695 -17.15 -24.21 -27.24
N GLY A 696 -17.39 -24.86 -26.11
CA GLY A 696 -16.81 -26.16 -25.73
C GLY A 696 -17.12 -27.30 -26.71
N ARG A 697 -18.21 -27.19 -27.47
CA ARG A 697 -18.58 -28.16 -28.53
C ARG A 697 -17.70 -28.04 -29.79
N LEU A 698 -16.97 -26.92 -29.94
CA LEU A 698 -15.99 -26.71 -31.01
C LEU A 698 -14.55 -27.04 -30.56
N ARG A 699 -14.32 -27.30 -29.26
CA ARG A 699 -13.00 -27.69 -28.75
C ARG A 699 -12.73 -29.16 -29.11
N PRO A 700 -11.53 -29.48 -29.61
CA PRO A 700 -11.19 -30.81 -30.10
C PRO A 700 -11.28 -31.89 -29.02
N GLU A 701 -11.35 -33.14 -29.45
CA GLU A 701 -11.38 -34.28 -28.55
C GLU A 701 -9.97 -34.80 -28.23
N LEU A 702 -9.69 -35.02 -26.95
CA LEU A 702 -8.31 -35.24 -26.49
C LEU A 702 -7.71 -36.53 -27.09
N SER A 703 -8.47 -37.62 -27.03
CA SER A 703 -8.01 -38.94 -27.49
C SER A 703 -8.00 -39.09 -29.02
N SER A 704 -8.91 -38.42 -29.74
CA SER A 704 -9.13 -38.68 -31.16
C SER A 704 -8.64 -37.57 -32.10
N GLU A 705 -8.29 -36.39 -31.59
CA GLU A 705 -7.77 -35.26 -32.37
C GLU A 705 -6.47 -34.70 -31.77
N VAL A 706 -6.44 -34.39 -30.48
CA VAL A 706 -5.27 -33.76 -29.83
C VAL A 706 -4.10 -34.72 -29.73
N TRP A 707 -4.34 -35.96 -29.26
CA TRP A 707 -3.31 -37.00 -29.15
C TRP A 707 -2.61 -37.29 -30.48
N LYS A 708 -3.37 -37.40 -31.58
CA LYS A 708 -2.86 -37.66 -32.93
C LYS A 708 -1.90 -36.60 -33.46
N VAL A 709 -1.88 -35.41 -32.86
CA VAL A 709 -0.91 -34.35 -33.19
C VAL A 709 0.29 -34.39 -32.24
N LEU A 710 0.06 -34.58 -30.94
CA LEU A 710 1.10 -34.53 -29.91
C LEU A 710 1.99 -35.78 -29.85
N GLU A 711 1.44 -36.97 -30.07
CA GLU A 711 2.19 -38.24 -30.05
C GLU A 711 3.26 -38.28 -31.16
N PRO A 712 2.95 -38.02 -32.45
CA PRO A 712 3.98 -37.92 -33.50
C PRO A 712 5.02 -36.83 -33.23
N MET A 713 4.63 -35.70 -32.63
CA MET A 713 5.58 -34.66 -32.22
C MET A 713 6.55 -35.19 -31.15
N ARG A 714 6.06 -35.84 -30.08
CA ARG A 714 6.89 -36.48 -29.05
C ARG A 714 7.80 -37.55 -29.66
N ALA A 715 7.28 -38.41 -30.51
CA ALA A 715 8.07 -39.45 -31.18
C ALA A 715 9.21 -38.85 -32.03
N SER A 716 8.95 -37.76 -32.76
CA SER A 716 9.97 -37.06 -33.55
C SER A 716 11.11 -36.45 -32.72
N CYS A 717 10.91 -36.24 -31.41
CA CYS A 717 11.94 -35.73 -30.50
C CYS A 717 12.92 -36.83 -30.03
N GLY A 718 12.60 -38.12 -30.18
CA GLY A 718 13.32 -39.22 -29.52
C GLY A 718 14.66 -39.63 -30.14
N ALA A 719 15.03 -39.09 -31.31
CA ALA A 719 16.11 -39.64 -32.14
C ALA A 719 17.53 -39.09 -31.85
N SER A 720 17.72 -38.13 -30.93
CA SER A 720 19.02 -37.47 -30.75
C SER A 720 19.28 -36.97 -29.32
N SER A 721 20.09 -37.74 -28.57
CA SER A 721 20.67 -37.42 -27.24
C SER A 721 19.66 -37.29 -26.08
N PHE A 722 19.95 -37.76 -24.87
CA PHE A 722 21.25 -38.08 -24.26
C PHE A 722 21.31 -39.52 -23.72
N ARG A 723 22.46 -40.18 -23.87
CA ARG A 723 22.94 -41.23 -22.95
C ARG A 723 24.18 -40.70 -22.24
N MET A 724 24.10 -40.48 -20.93
CA MET A 724 25.25 -40.33 -20.04
C MET A 724 24.93 -41.11 -18.76
N GLY A 725 25.80 -42.06 -18.43
CA GLY A 725 25.40 -43.22 -17.63
C GLY A 725 25.56 -43.09 -16.13
N SER A 726 24.71 -43.83 -15.43
CA SER A 726 25.03 -44.54 -14.20
C SER A 726 24.35 -45.91 -14.28
N GLU A 727 25.11 -47.00 -14.16
CA GLU A 727 24.55 -48.36 -14.05
C GLU A 727 23.99 -48.60 -12.63
N GLU A 728 22.94 -47.85 -12.27
CA GLU A 728 22.08 -48.27 -11.18
C GLU A 728 21.23 -49.44 -11.67
N ARG A 729 21.13 -50.50 -10.86
CA ARG A 729 20.34 -51.68 -11.22
C ARG A 729 18.87 -51.28 -11.27
N CYS A 730 18.28 -51.28 -12.46
CA CYS A 730 16.87 -50.95 -12.62
C CYS A 730 16.01 -52.09 -12.06
N GLU A 731 15.58 -51.94 -10.80
CA GLU A 731 14.58 -52.82 -10.20
C GLU A 731 13.25 -52.64 -10.94
N ILE A 732 12.59 -53.75 -11.29
CA ILE A 732 11.33 -53.74 -12.04
C ILE A 732 10.31 -52.95 -11.21
N PRO A 733 9.71 -51.86 -11.74
CA PRO A 733 8.72 -51.08 -11.00
C PRO A 733 7.59 -51.95 -10.48
N SER A 734 7.28 -51.87 -9.18
CA SER A 734 6.38 -52.82 -8.50
C SER A 734 4.96 -52.86 -9.07
N TYR A 735 4.52 -51.80 -9.76
CA TYR A 735 3.23 -51.72 -10.48
C TYR A 735 3.22 -52.43 -11.85
N PHE A 736 4.35 -52.96 -12.32
CA PHE A 736 4.41 -53.89 -13.45
C PHE A 736 4.28 -55.36 -13.01
N ILE A 737 4.38 -55.63 -11.70
CA ILE A 737 4.30 -56.96 -11.13
C ILE A 737 2.84 -57.33 -10.87
N CYS A 738 2.41 -58.51 -11.32
CA CYS A 738 1.09 -59.05 -11.05
C CYS A 738 0.92 -59.34 -9.55
N PRO A 739 -0.13 -58.85 -8.87
CA PRO A 739 -0.30 -59.13 -7.45
C PRO A 739 -0.51 -60.61 -7.10
N ILE A 740 -1.05 -61.40 -8.03
CA ILE A 740 -1.32 -62.84 -7.84
C ILE A 740 -0.05 -63.67 -8.10
N PHE A 741 0.61 -63.49 -9.26
CA PHE A 741 1.76 -64.30 -9.68
C PHE A 741 3.11 -63.79 -9.17
N GLN A 742 3.20 -62.52 -8.74
CA GLN A 742 4.46 -61.85 -8.37
C GLN A 742 5.52 -61.80 -9.51
N GLU A 743 5.06 -61.91 -10.75
CA GLU A 743 5.85 -61.79 -12.00
C GLU A 743 5.41 -60.61 -12.86
N THR A 744 6.20 -60.21 -13.86
CA THR A 744 5.91 -59.03 -14.72
C THR A 744 4.76 -59.31 -15.70
N MET A 745 3.70 -58.49 -15.65
CA MET A 745 2.48 -58.68 -16.45
C MET A 745 2.73 -58.58 -17.96
N GLN A 746 2.14 -59.51 -18.72
CA GLN A 746 2.17 -59.61 -20.18
C GLN A 746 0.81 -59.28 -20.81
N ASP A 747 -0.31 -59.59 -20.15
CA ASP A 747 -1.69 -59.21 -20.52
C ASP A 747 -2.39 -58.51 -19.33
N PRO A 748 -1.94 -57.31 -18.91
CA PRO A 748 -2.54 -56.63 -17.77
C PRO A 748 -4.00 -56.26 -18.04
N VAL A 749 -4.90 -56.69 -17.15
CA VAL A 749 -6.35 -56.42 -17.17
C VAL A 749 -6.82 -55.81 -15.86
N VAL A 750 -7.74 -54.84 -15.94
CA VAL A 750 -8.41 -54.24 -14.77
C VAL A 750 -9.65 -55.06 -14.43
N ALA A 751 -9.83 -55.38 -13.15
CA ALA A 751 -11.04 -56.01 -12.62
C ALA A 751 -12.04 -54.97 -12.08
N ALA A 752 -13.23 -55.42 -11.68
CA ALA A 752 -14.30 -54.55 -11.18
C ALA A 752 -14.03 -53.90 -9.80
N ASP A 753 -12.92 -54.24 -9.14
CA ASP A 753 -12.38 -53.57 -7.94
C ASP A 753 -11.46 -52.37 -8.28
N GLY A 754 -11.12 -52.17 -9.56
CA GLY A 754 -10.18 -51.16 -10.04
C GLY A 754 -8.70 -51.56 -10.01
N PHE A 755 -8.37 -52.76 -9.52
CA PHE A 755 -6.99 -53.27 -9.52
C PHE A 755 -6.63 -53.90 -10.86
N THR A 756 -5.35 -53.83 -11.24
CA THR A 756 -4.81 -54.47 -12.45
C THR A 756 -4.09 -55.76 -12.09
N TYR A 757 -4.33 -56.80 -12.87
CA TYR A 757 -3.83 -58.17 -12.69
C TYR A 757 -3.34 -58.73 -14.02
N GLU A 758 -2.60 -59.84 -14.00
CA GLU A 758 -2.33 -60.63 -15.20
C GLU A 758 -3.62 -61.37 -15.61
N ALA A 759 -3.94 -61.41 -16.91
CA ALA A 759 -5.23 -61.90 -17.35
C ALA A 759 -5.42 -63.40 -17.13
N GLU A 760 -4.38 -64.22 -17.28
CA GLU A 760 -4.45 -65.64 -16.94
C GLU A 760 -4.56 -65.87 -15.42
N ALA A 761 -3.86 -65.08 -14.61
CA ALA A 761 -3.93 -65.17 -13.14
C ALA A 761 -5.33 -64.85 -12.60
N LEU A 762 -5.94 -63.78 -13.10
CA LEU A 762 -7.27 -63.35 -12.67
C LEU A 762 -8.38 -64.26 -13.23
N ARG A 763 -8.26 -64.76 -14.46
CA ARG A 763 -9.17 -65.81 -14.98
C ARG A 763 -9.09 -67.05 -14.10
N GLY A 764 -7.89 -67.56 -13.80
CA GLY A 764 -7.71 -68.73 -12.93
C GLY A 764 -8.29 -68.55 -11.52
N TRP A 765 -8.24 -67.35 -10.95
CA TRP A 765 -8.88 -67.02 -9.68
C TRP A 765 -10.42 -67.11 -9.75
N LEU A 766 -11.03 -66.48 -10.76
CA LEU A 766 -12.48 -66.50 -10.97
C LEU A 766 -13.00 -67.89 -11.34
N ASP A 767 -12.29 -68.61 -12.22
CA ASP A 767 -12.60 -69.97 -12.66
C ASP A 767 -12.46 -71.00 -11.52
N SER A 768 -11.69 -70.68 -10.47
CA SER A 768 -11.61 -71.48 -9.23
C SER A 768 -12.84 -71.31 -8.32
N GLY A 769 -13.82 -70.48 -8.71
CA GLY A 769 -15.06 -70.25 -7.97
C GLY A 769 -15.03 -69.11 -6.96
N HIS A 770 -14.03 -68.23 -7.02
CA HIS A 770 -13.98 -67.02 -6.20
C HIS A 770 -14.73 -65.86 -6.87
N ASP A 771 -15.66 -65.23 -6.13
CA ASP A 771 -16.35 -63.99 -6.51
C ASP A 771 -15.75 -62.73 -5.85
N THR A 772 -14.70 -62.89 -5.04
CA THR A 772 -14.01 -61.79 -4.35
C THR A 772 -12.75 -61.29 -5.07
N SER A 773 -12.44 -60.02 -4.85
CA SER A 773 -11.21 -59.34 -5.26
C SER A 773 -9.98 -60.03 -4.67
N PRO A 774 -9.00 -60.47 -5.49
CA PRO A 774 -7.75 -61.05 -4.98
C PRO A 774 -6.94 -60.08 -4.09
N MET A 775 -7.09 -58.76 -4.26
CA MET A 775 -6.37 -57.73 -3.50
C MET A 775 -7.06 -57.29 -2.21
N THR A 776 -8.39 -57.35 -2.13
CA THR A 776 -9.16 -56.79 -1.00
C THR A 776 -10.07 -57.80 -0.30
N ASN A 777 -10.27 -58.98 -0.90
CA ASN A 777 -11.24 -60.00 -0.50
C ASN A 777 -12.69 -59.50 -0.36
N LEU A 778 -13.04 -58.37 -0.99
CA LEU A 778 -14.40 -57.86 -1.13
C LEU A 778 -15.05 -58.44 -2.39
N ALA A 779 -16.37 -58.68 -2.37
CA ALA A 779 -17.11 -59.17 -3.53
C ALA A 779 -16.97 -58.23 -4.74
N LEU A 780 -16.68 -58.78 -5.92
CA LEU A 780 -16.56 -58.03 -7.17
C LEU A 780 -17.95 -57.68 -7.70
N SER A 781 -18.16 -56.43 -8.11
CA SER A 781 -19.46 -55.98 -8.65
C SER A 781 -19.82 -56.62 -9.99
N ASN A 782 -18.83 -57.14 -10.72
CA ASN A 782 -18.96 -57.94 -11.93
C ASN A 782 -17.62 -58.63 -12.26
N THR A 783 -17.63 -59.58 -13.19
CA THR A 783 -16.43 -60.35 -13.60
C THR A 783 -15.85 -59.90 -14.95
N ASN A 784 -16.18 -58.71 -15.45
CA ASN A 784 -15.63 -58.21 -16.71
C ASN A 784 -14.14 -57.86 -16.57
N LEU A 785 -13.36 -58.22 -17.59
CA LEU A 785 -11.93 -57.95 -17.66
C LEU A 785 -11.68 -56.84 -18.68
N VAL A 786 -11.17 -55.69 -18.24
CA VAL A 786 -10.89 -54.54 -19.11
C VAL A 786 -9.39 -54.47 -19.42
N PRO A 787 -8.93 -54.63 -20.68
CA PRO A 787 -7.51 -54.60 -21.00
C PRO A 787 -6.83 -53.27 -20.66
N ASN A 788 -5.80 -53.30 -19.82
CA ASN A 788 -5.01 -52.13 -19.45
C ASN A 788 -3.91 -51.88 -20.50
N HIS A 789 -4.33 -51.44 -21.69
CA HIS A 789 -3.42 -51.16 -22.81
C HIS A 789 -2.34 -50.13 -22.46
N ALA A 790 -2.63 -49.16 -21.59
CA ALA A 790 -1.65 -48.16 -21.15
C ALA A 790 -0.52 -48.80 -20.32
N LEU A 791 -0.86 -49.63 -19.32
CA LEU A 791 0.14 -50.35 -18.54
C LEU A 791 0.92 -51.34 -19.40
N ARG A 792 0.26 -52.03 -20.34
CA ARG A 792 0.92 -52.95 -21.29
C ARG A 792 1.97 -52.23 -22.13
N SER A 793 1.64 -51.07 -22.68
CA SER A 793 2.60 -50.24 -23.43
C SER A 793 3.74 -49.74 -22.55
N ALA A 794 3.47 -49.35 -21.30
CA ALA A 794 4.52 -48.91 -20.36
C ALA A 794 5.49 -50.05 -19.98
N ILE A 795 4.98 -51.27 -19.78
CA ILE A 795 5.81 -52.47 -19.54
C ILE A 795 6.66 -52.77 -20.78
N GLN A 796 6.06 -52.73 -21.98
CA GLN A 796 6.78 -52.96 -23.24
C GLN A 796 7.82 -51.86 -23.56
N GLU A 797 7.56 -50.60 -23.20
CA GLU A 797 8.51 -49.50 -23.32
C GLU A 797 9.68 -49.69 -22.34
N TRP A 798 9.42 -50.07 -21.08
CA TRP A 798 10.46 -50.33 -20.09
C TRP A 798 11.36 -51.53 -20.46
N LEU A 799 10.76 -52.62 -20.95
CA LEU A 799 11.45 -53.82 -21.48
C LEU A 799 12.17 -53.59 -22.84
N GLN A 800 12.08 -52.39 -23.42
CA GLN A 800 12.86 -51.96 -24.58
C GLN A 800 13.96 -50.94 -24.21
N GLN A 801 13.92 -50.41 -22.99
CA GLN A 801 14.87 -49.42 -22.48
C GLN A 801 15.95 -50.04 -21.57
N HIS A 802 15.72 -51.25 -21.07
CA HIS A 802 16.60 -52.02 -20.16
C HIS A 802 16.78 -53.46 -20.67
#